data_AF-A0A976MAN6-F1
#
_entry.id   AF-A0A976MAN6-F1
#
_cell.length_a   1.000
_cell.length_b   1.000
_cell.length_c   1.000
_cell.angle_alpha   90.00
_cell.angle_beta   90.00
_cell.angle_gamma   90.00
#
_symmetry.space_group_name_H-M   'P 1'
#
loop_
_entity.id
_entity.type
_entity.pdbx_description
1 polymer ?
#
loop_
_entity_poly.entity_id
_entity_poly.type
_entity_poly.pdbx_seq_one_letter_code
_entity_poly.pdbx_strand_id
1 'polypeptide(L)'
;MDAPNPKKRKFGFTDFPPTETQDSTSNLSSDKTKENFKAGVVNDESPSDINRWTNIPYSSRYYRLLEDRKKLPAWTARRNFIKLVKRNQVLVLVGETGSGKTTQMTQFALEAGLSGLRPIAITQPRRVAAMSVATRVAEEMDVELGVTVGYSIRFEDKYCDKTLLKFMTDGMLLKEITTDRMLMNYGMVVLDEAHERTIATDVLFGLFKDLIKLRPDLKLVIMSATLEAKKFQSYFGGCDILRVPGSMHPVEIFYTVEPERDYFAASVRTVVNIHMSEPEGDILLFLTGEEEIENARKEIEAMLSRKNCKDPITILPLYSSLPPAQQQRVFQSVEGRKVVIATNIAETSITIDGIVYVIDPGFSKQKIYNPRGRIESLLVSPISKASAQQRAGRAGRTRPGKCFRLYTESAFNKDLVAETYPEILRSNIASVVLSLKKMGIDDLVHFDFMDPPAPETMMRALEELNYLQALDYEGELTTIGSLMAEFPLEPQLSKVLVESAKYAASLELLIIVSMLSCGNVFLRPREAAKEADLAKSQFSAPEGDHLTLLNVFNCYRSVSQSSARKYCHDNFLNPRSLSSAVNIYDQLHKIMAKHSLLDPASSTSSASNSASTTSNTVTKRDANFENVRKALVTGFFQQVAYRSVRGHYLLVKDYQSVALHPSSTLQHSPQWVIYHEFIHTSKNYIRTVSDIKGEWLIDIAPHYFSTEDMPNGEVKSALVNLYRGRRI
;
A
#
# COMPACT_ATOMS: atom_id res chain seq x y z
N MET A 1 39.11 25.01 33.09
CA MET A 1 38.02 24.03 33.19
C MET A 1 37.18 24.23 31.95
N ASP A 2 37.57 23.54 30.88
CA ASP A 2 37.01 23.76 29.55
C ASP A 2 35.71 22.96 29.38
N ALA A 3 34.70 23.63 28.85
CA ALA A 3 33.38 23.09 28.57
C ALA A 3 33.45 21.94 27.55
N PRO A 4 32.59 20.92 27.67
CA PRO A 4 32.58 19.81 26.71
C PRO A 4 32.09 20.30 25.35
N ASN A 5 32.96 20.13 24.35
CA ASN A 5 32.72 20.37 22.94
C ASN A 5 31.44 19.64 22.48
N PRO A 6 30.47 20.30 21.82
CA PRO A 6 29.32 19.60 21.24
C PRO A 6 29.82 18.68 20.13
N LYS A 7 29.60 17.36 20.28
CA LYS A 7 29.94 16.36 19.27
C LYS A 7 29.36 16.80 17.93
N LYS A 8 30.24 17.06 16.96
CA LYS A 8 29.88 17.33 15.56
C LYS A 8 29.00 16.18 15.05
N ARG A 9 27.85 16.56 14.48
CA ARG A 9 26.97 15.73 13.66
C ARG A 9 27.75 14.72 12.81
N LYS A 10 27.65 13.43 13.14
CA LYS A 10 27.93 12.32 12.20
C LYS A 10 26.61 11.99 11.50
N PHE A 11 26.33 12.64 10.38
CA PHE A 11 25.19 12.29 9.53
C PHE A 11 25.63 11.24 8.50
N GLY A 12 24.93 10.11 8.46
CA GLY A 12 25.15 8.99 7.54
C GLY A 12 24.75 9.27 6.10
N PHE A 13 25.57 10.04 5.39
CA PHE A 13 25.84 9.91 3.95
C PHE A 13 27.34 10.11 3.65
N THR A 14 28.16 10.33 4.68
CA THR A 14 29.57 10.73 4.56
C THR A 14 30.54 9.57 4.43
N ASP A 15 30.09 8.33 4.61
CA ASP A 15 30.93 7.16 4.46
C ASP A 15 31.01 6.82 2.97
N PHE A 16 31.96 7.46 2.29
CA PHE A 16 32.46 6.98 1.01
C PHE A 16 32.91 5.52 1.21
N PRO A 17 32.57 4.58 0.30
CA PRO A 17 33.32 3.34 0.24
C PRO A 17 34.80 3.70 0.06
N PRO A 18 35.76 2.94 0.62
CA PRO A 18 37.16 3.16 0.35
C PRO A 18 37.36 3.21 -1.17
N THR A 19 38.04 4.25 -1.63
CA THR A 19 38.51 4.38 -3.01
C THR A 19 39.50 3.26 -3.30
N GLU A 20 38.99 2.08 -3.61
CA GLU A 20 39.69 1.14 -4.46
C GLU A 20 39.48 1.61 -5.89
N THR A 21 40.47 2.33 -6.39
CA THR A 21 40.73 2.43 -7.82
C THR A 21 41.03 1.02 -8.35
N GLN A 22 39.96 0.27 -8.63
CA GLN A 22 40.00 -0.83 -9.57
C GLN A 22 39.00 -0.50 -10.67
N ASP A 23 39.56 -0.20 -11.85
CA ASP A 23 38.85 -0.23 -13.13
C ASP A 23 38.19 -1.61 -13.29
N SER A 24 36.98 -1.73 -12.75
CA SER A 24 36.05 -2.80 -13.05
C SER A 24 34.80 -2.12 -13.60
N THR A 25 34.89 -1.79 -14.89
CA THR A 25 33.73 -1.50 -15.73
C THR A 25 32.81 -2.72 -15.70
N SER A 26 31.95 -2.78 -14.69
CA SER A 26 30.76 -3.60 -14.70
C SER A 26 29.80 -2.96 -15.71
N ASN A 27 29.57 -3.67 -16.81
CA ASN A 27 28.63 -3.32 -17.87
C ASN A 27 27.19 -3.30 -17.35
N LEU A 28 26.82 -2.27 -16.59
CA LEU A 28 25.45 -1.97 -16.19
C LEU A 28 24.80 -1.04 -17.23
N SER A 29 23.91 -1.62 -18.04
CA SER A 29 22.73 -1.07 -18.76
C SER A 29 22.71 0.36 -19.35
N SER A 30 23.82 1.11 -19.38
CA SER A 30 23.78 2.57 -19.57
C SER A 30 23.86 3.07 -21.01
N ASP A 31 24.16 2.22 -22.00
CA ASP A 31 24.29 2.69 -23.40
C ASP A 31 22.94 2.82 -24.11
N LYS A 32 22.02 1.86 -23.91
CA LYS A 32 20.73 1.85 -24.63
C LYS A 32 19.77 2.94 -24.16
N THR A 33 19.76 3.26 -22.86
CA THR A 33 18.95 4.37 -22.33
C THR A 33 19.49 5.71 -22.82
N LYS A 34 20.82 5.88 -22.87
CA LYS A 34 21.47 7.08 -23.41
C LYS A 34 21.19 7.24 -24.90
N GLU A 35 21.20 6.17 -25.68
CA GLU A 35 20.82 6.19 -27.11
C GLU A 35 19.36 6.62 -27.31
N ASN A 36 18.41 6.06 -26.55
CA ASN A 36 17.00 6.47 -26.60
C ASN A 36 16.81 7.95 -26.20
N PHE A 37 17.51 8.42 -25.17
CA PHE A 37 17.50 9.85 -24.80
C PHE A 37 18.07 10.74 -25.90
N LYS A 38 19.22 10.36 -26.48
CA LYS A 38 19.85 11.12 -27.57
C LYS A 38 18.96 11.17 -28.83
N ALA A 39 18.24 10.10 -29.13
CA ALA A 39 17.29 10.06 -30.26
C ALA A 39 16.05 10.94 -30.04
N GLY A 40 15.54 11.05 -28.80
CA GLY A 40 14.28 11.75 -28.51
C GLY A 40 14.38 13.22 -28.09
N VAL A 41 15.54 13.68 -27.57
CA VAL A 41 15.72 15.04 -27.03
C VAL A 41 16.34 16.01 -28.06
N VAL A 42 17.03 15.50 -29.10
CA VAL A 42 17.65 16.31 -30.14
C VAL A 42 16.68 16.46 -31.32
N ASN A 43 15.79 17.45 -31.26
CA ASN A 43 15.21 18.20 -32.39
C ASN A 43 14.02 19.01 -31.86
N ASP A 44 14.30 20.27 -31.51
CA ASP A 44 13.27 21.30 -31.40
C ASP A 44 13.08 21.89 -32.81
N GLU A 45 11.84 22.12 -33.22
CA GLU A 45 11.42 22.77 -34.48
C GLU A 45 11.14 21.87 -35.72
N SER A 46 10.11 21.02 -35.61
CA SER A 46 9.03 20.80 -36.60
C SER A 46 8.16 19.61 -36.14
N PRO A 47 6.84 19.57 -36.41
CA PRO A 47 6.07 18.36 -36.17
C PRO A 47 6.50 17.33 -37.22
N SER A 48 7.47 16.49 -36.87
CA SER A 48 7.60 15.22 -37.58
C SER A 48 6.35 14.42 -37.25
N ASP A 49 5.64 13.95 -38.28
CA ASP A 49 4.56 12.95 -38.10
C ASP A 49 5.09 11.61 -37.56
N ILE A 50 6.40 11.53 -37.31
CA ILE A 50 7.12 10.41 -36.73
C ILE A 50 7.24 10.61 -35.21
N ASN A 51 6.92 9.54 -34.47
CA ASN A 51 7.13 9.44 -33.04
C ASN A 51 8.62 9.39 -32.70
N ARG A 52 9.08 10.40 -31.97
CA ARG A 52 10.50 10.59 -31.58
C ARG A 52 11.07 9.48 -30.71
N TRP A 53 10.23 8.65 -30.09
CA TRP A 53 10.65 7.57 -29.19
C TRP A 53 10.73 6.21 -29.90
N THR A 54 10.02 6.05 -31.02
CA THR A 54 9.90 4.77 -31.74
C THR A 54 10.36 4.84 -33.19
N ASN A 55 10.52 6.04 -33.76
CA ASN A 55 10.77 6.31 -35.17
C ASN A 55 9.69 5.77 -36.12
N ILE A 56 8.44 5.64 -35.64
CA ILE A 56 7.27 5.18 -36.42
C ILE A 56 6.26 6.33 -36.49
N PRO A 57 5.46 6.48 -37.56
CA PRO A 57 4.41 7.50 -37.61
C PRO A 57 3.44 7.44 -36.42
N TYR A 58 3.04 8.60 -35.90
CA TYR A 58 2.04 8.69 -34.84
C TYR A 58 0.68 8.15 -35.30
N SER A 59 0.00 7.47 -34.40
CA SER A 59 -1.34 6.94 -34.64
C SER A 59 -2.42 8.05 -34.70
N SER A 60 -3.55 7.77 -35.34
CA SER A 60 -4.72 8.67 -35.30
C SER A 60 -5.26 8.86 -33.87
N ARG A 61 -5.02 7.89 -32.97
CA ARG A 61 -5.36 7.99 -31.55
C ARG A 61 -4.50 9.05 -30.86
N TYR A 62 -3.20 9.11 -31.16
CA TYR A 62 -2.29 10.12 -30.61
C TYR A 62 -2.78 11.54 -30.87
N TYR A 63 -3.11 11.88 -32.13
CA TYR A 63 -3.54 13.24 -32.47
C TYR A 63 -4.84 13.65 -31.77
N ARG A 64 -5.81 12.73 -31.65
CA ARG A 64 -7.04 12.98 -30.88
C ARG A 64 -6.73 13.28 -29.41
N LEU A 65 -5.90 12.46 -28.78
CA LEU A 65 -5.49 12.68 -27.39
C LEU A 65 -4.70 13.99 -27.23
N LEU A 66 -3.86 14.34 -28.20
CA LEU A 66 -3.07 15.57 -28.18
C LEU A 66 -3.97 16.82 -28.20
N GLU A 67 -5.06 16.81 -28.98
CA GLU A 67 -6.03 17.92 -28.99
C GLU A 67 -6.70 18.11 -27.63
N ASP A 68 -7.06 17.03 -26.95
CA ASP A 68 -7.66 17.10 -25.61
C ASP A 68 -6.64 17.55 -24.55
N ARG A 69 -5.40 17.05 -24.63
CA ARG A 69 -4.31 17.44 -23.73
C ARG A 69 -3.99 18.93 -23.80
N LYS A 70 -4.07 19.53 -24.99
CA LYS A 70 -3.86 20.97 -25.20
C LYS A 70 -4.87 21.86 -24.46
N LYS A 71 -6.05 21.32 -24.13
CA LYS A 71 -7.10 22.03 -23.38
C LYS A 71 -6.85 22.01 -21.87
N LEU A 72 -5.96 21.14 -21.37
CA LEU A 72 -5.69 21.02 -19.94
C LEU A 72 -4.96 22.26 -19.40
N PRO A 73 -5.26 22.72 -18.17
CA PRO A 73 -4.59 23.86 -17.57
C PRO A 73 -3.06 23.74 -17.50
N ALA A 74 -2.55 22.53 -17.25
CA ALA A 74 -1.10 22.25 -17.25
C ALA A 74 -0.42 22.66 -18.56
N TRP A 75 -1.12 22.59 -19.70
CA TRP A 75 -0.55 22.95 -21.00
C TRP A 75 -0.16 24.44 -21.06
N THR A 76 -1.00 25.31 -20.51
CA THR A 76 -0.73 26.76 -20.44
C THR A 76 0.50 27.08 -19.58
N ALA A 77 0.78 26.25 -18.57
CA ALA A 77 1.91 26.40 -17.67
C ALA A 77 3.22 25.78 -18.20
N ARG A 78 3.22 25.08 -19.34
CA ARG A 78 4.37 24.34 -19.89
C ARG A 78 5.66 25.16 -19.94
N ARG A 79 5.62 26.36 -20.53
CA ARG A 79 6.82 27.23 -20.67
C ARG A 79 7.36 27.67 -19.31
N ASN A 80 6.48 28.06 -18.41
CA ASN A 80 6.86 28.49 -17.06
C ASN A 80 7.42 27.33 -16.23
N PHE A 81 6.82 26.14 -16.35
CA PHE A 81 7.32 24.91 -15.73
C PHE A 81 8.74 24.58 -16.18
N ILE A 82 8.99 24.50 -17.50
CA ILE A 82 10.31 24.20 -18.06
C ILE A 82 11.34 25.24 -17.57
N LYS A 83 10.99 26.53 -17.59
CA LYS A 83 11.86 27.62 -17.12
C LYS A 83 12.23 27.45 -15.64
N LEU A 84 11.25 27.18 -14.78
CA LEU A 84 11.44 27.06 -13.34
C LEU A 84 12.23 25.80 -12.97
N VAL A 85 11.98 24.67 -13.61
CA VAL A 85 12.74 23.43 -13.34
C VAL A 85 14.18 23.53 -13.86
N LYS A 86 14.43 24.23 -14.99
CA LYS A 86 15.81 24.51 -15.42
C LYS A 86 16.57 25.33 -14.38
N ARG A 87 15.94 26.39 -13.85
CA ARG A 87 16.55 27.31 -12.88
C ARG A 87 16.73 26.69 -11.49
N ASN A 88 15.76 25.93 -11.01
CA ASN A 88 15.73 25.45 -9.63
C ASN A 88 16.08 23.97 -9.55
N GLN A 89 16.71 23.57 -8.45
CA GLN A 89 16.90 22.15 -8.15
C GLN A 89 15.62 21.52 -7.61
N VAL A 90 14.93 22.23 -6.72
CA VAL A 90 13.64 21.84 -6.13
C VAL A 90 12.54 22.77 -6.62
N LEU A 91 11.40 22.22 -7.01
CA LEU A 91 10.20 22.98 -7.39
C LEU A 91 8.97 22.40 -6.69
N VAL A 92 8.16 23.25 -6.06
CA VAL A 92 6.82 22.86 -5.60
C VAL A 92 5.81 23.25 -6.67
N LEU A 93 5.02 22.29 -7.13
CA LEU A 93 3.99 22.48 -8.13
C LEU A 93 2.62 22.23 -7.52
N VAL A 94 1.77 23.25 -7.60
CA VAL A 94 0.41 23.22 -7.05
C VAL A 94 -0.57 23.32 -8.19
N GLY A 95 -1.58 22.47 -8.19
CA GLY A 95 -2.67 22.56 -9.14
C GLY A 95 -3.77 21.58 -8.77
N GLU A 96 -5.01 21.92 -9.09
CA GLU A 96 -6.15 21.09 -8.73
C GLU A 96 -6.08 19.71 -9.41
N THR A 97 -6.80 18.75 -8.86
CA THR A 97 -6.92 17.43 -9.46
C THR A 97 -7.65 17.51 -10.80
N GLY A 98 -7.14 16.85 -11.83
CA GLY A 98 -7.64 16.98 -13.21
C GLY A 98 -6.95 18.09 -14.03
N SER A 99 -6.12 18.95 -13.43
CA SER A 99 -5.38 19.99 -14.18
C SER A 99 -4.31 19.46 -15.14
N GLY A 100 -3.98 18.16 -15.07
CA GLY A 100 -2.95 17.52 -15.90
C GLY A 100 -1.55 17.52 -15.30
N LYS A 101 -1.38 17.71 -13.97
CA LYS A 101 -0.06 17.69 -13.30
C LYS A 101 0.74 16.41 -13.62
N THR A 102 0.20 15.27 -13.21
CA THR A 102 0.88 13.98 -13.29
C THR A 102 1.13 13.53 -14.72
N THR A 103 0.14 13.70 -15.60
CA THR A 103 0.23 13.26 -16.99
C THR A 103 1.08 14.19 -17.83
N GLN A 104 0.88 15.51 -17.76
CA GLN A 104 1.52 16.45 -18.70
C GLN A 104 2.88 16.95 -18.23
N MET A 105 3.06 17.28 -16.95
CA MET A 105 4.32 17.90 -16.49
C MET A 105 5.51 16.94 -16.59
N THR A 106 5.27 15.66 -16.41
CA THR A 106 6.28 14.59 -16.53
C THR A 106 6.73 14.42 -17.99
N GLN A 107 5.78 14.43 -18.93
CA GLN A 107 6.06 14.45 -20.37
C GLN A 107 6.82 15.72 -20.77
N PHE A 108 6.41 16.90 -20.30
CA PHE A 108 7.11 18.15 -20.58
C PHE A 108 8.54 18.16 -20.04
N ALA A 109 8.77 17.58 -18.86
CA ALA A 109 10.09 17.45 -18.29
C ALA A 109 11.00 16.53 -19.12
N LEU A 110 10.46 15.41 -19.59
CA LEU A 110 11.17 14.48 -20.45
C LEU A 110 11.52 15.11 -21.80
N GLU A 111 10.53 15.68 -22.48
CA GLU A 111 10.69 16.32 -23.81
C GLU A 111 11.72 17.46 -23.77
N ALA A 112 11.75 18.23 -22.68
CA ALA A 112 12.69 19.32 -22.51
C ALA A 112 14.08 18.88 -21.98
N GLY A 113 14.31 17.57 -21.83
CA GLY A 113 15.58 17.01 -21.37
C GLY A 113 15.96 17.39 -19.94
N LEU A 114 14.97 17.66 -19.06
CA LEU A 114 15.21 18.22 -17.73
C LEU A 114 15.86 17.24 -16.75
N SER A 115 15.80 15.95 -17.05
CA SER A 115 16.50 14.89 -16.31
C SER A 115 17.85 14.51 -16.92
N GLY A 116 18.35 15.27 -17.91
CA GLY A 116 19.55 14.90 -18.66
C GLY A 116 19.35 13.62 -19.47
N LEU A 117 20.31 12.70 -19.41
CA LEU A 117 20.25 11.38 -20.07
C LEU A 117 19.77 10.25 -19.15
N ARG A 118 19.07 10.61 -18.06
CA ARG A 118 18.58 9.66 -17.05
C ARG A 118 17.05 9.68 -16.95
N PRO A 119 16.42 8.53 -16.68
CA PRO A 119 14.98 8.45 -16.44
C PRO A 119 14.44 9.40 -15.35
N ILE A 120 13.14 9.63 -15.42
CA ILE A 120 12.34 10.33 -14.41
C ILE A 120 11.59 9.29 -13.58
N ALA A 121 11.78 9.31 -12.26
CA ALA A 121 10.94 8.56 -11.31
C ALA A 121 9.76 9.41 -10.88
N ILE A 122 8.55 8.87 -10.94
CA ILE A 122 7.32 9.56 -10.54
C ILE A 122 6.60 8.71 -9.50
N THR A 123 6.51 9.20 -8.28
CA THR A 123 5.81 8.47 -7.22
C THR A 123 4.31 8.74 -7.27
N GLN A 124 3.53 7.76 -6.80
CA GLN A 124 2.11 7.84 -6.56
C GLN A 124 1.81 7.11 -5.24
N PRO A 125 1.01 7.67 -4.32
CA PRO A 125 0.64 6.98 -3.09
C PRO A 125 -0.07 5.64 -3.32
N ARG A 126 -0.83 5.54 -4.41
CA ARG A 126 -1.72 4.41 -4.69
C ARG A 126 -1.24 3.58 -5.88
N ARG A 127 -1.23 2.24 -5.71
CA ARG A 127 -0.87 1.27 -6.76
C ARG A 127 -1.70 1.46 -8.04
N VAL A 128 -3.02 1.59 -7.90
CA VAL A 128 -3.94 1.76 -9.04
C VAL A 128 -3.65 3.05 -9.80
N ALA A 129 -3.29 4.13 -9.10
CA ALA A 129 -2.92 5.40 -9.73
C ALA A 129 -1.63 5.25 -10.53
N ALA A 130 -0.58 4.65 -9.96
CA ALA A 130 0.68 4.39 -10.67
C ALA A 130 0.47 3.61 -11.98
N MET A 131 -0.30 2.51 -11.91
CA MET A 131 -0.60 1.66 -13.08
C MET A 131 -1.45 2.40 -14.13
N SER A 132 -2.54 3.04 -13.68
CA SER A 132 -3.49 3.71 -14.58
C SER A 132 -2.86 4.91 -15.27
N VAL A 133 -2.08 5.72 -14.53
CA VAL A 133 -1.40 6.89 -15.09
C VAL A 133 -0.28 6.46 -16.03
N ALA A 134 0.51 5.44 -15.68
CA ALA A 134 1.53 4.90 -16.59
C ALA A 134 0.91 4.42 -17.91
N THR A 135 -0.21 3.68 -17.82
CA THR A 135 -0.96 3.23 -18.99
C THR A 135 -1.44 4.42 -19.82
N ARG A 136 -2.05 5.42 -19.18
CA ARG A 136 -2.53 6.62 -19.86
C ARG A 136 -1.40 7.40 -20.53
N VAL A 137 -0.27 7.61 -19.85
CA VAL A 137 0.87 8.34 -20.41
C VAL A 137 1.53 7.57 -21.55
N ALA A 138 1.58 6.23 -21.48
CA ALA A 138 2.02 5.41 -22.61
C ALA A 138 1.13 5.61 -23.85
N GLU A 139 -0.20 5.67 -23.67
CA GLU A 139 -1.15 5.97 -24.75
C GLU A 139 -1.00 7.41 -25.28
N GLU A 140 -0.79 8.39 -24.39
CA GLU A 140 -0.60 9.79 -24.78
C GLU A 140 0.72 10.03 -25.55
N MET A 141 1.75 9.22 -25.27
CA MET A 141 3.04 9.25 -25.97
C MET A 141 3.09 8.30 -27.17
N ASP A 142 2.02 7.53 -27.42
CA ASP A 142 1.91 6.53 -28.48
C ASP A 142 3.04 5.49 -28.44
N VAL A 143 3.33 4.99 -27.24
CA VAL A 143 4.38 3.99 -26.95
C VAL A 143 3.82 2.77 -26.23
N GLU A 144 4.54 1.66 -26.31
CA GLU A 144 4.19 0.45 -25.57
C GLU A 144 4.50 0.59 -24.06
N LEU A 145 3.49 0.32 -23.22
CA LEU A 145 3.64 0.28 -21.76
C LEU A 145 4.60 -0.84 -21.35
N GLY A 146 5.62 -0.48 -20.58
CA GLY A 146 6.74 -1.33 -20.17
C GLY A 146 8.03 -1.07 -20.95
N VAL A 147 7.95 -0.30 -22.05
CA VAL A 147 9.12 0.06 -22.86
C VAL A 147 9.60 1.46 -22.52
N THR A 148 9.05 2.51 -23.15
CA THR A 148 9.46 3.91 -22.90
C THR A 148 8.83 4.47 -21.62
N VAL A 149 7.59 4.10 -21.35
CA VAL A 149 6.85 4.43 -20.13
C VAL A 149 6.57 3.12 -19.41
N GLY A 150 6.86 3.04 -18.11
CA GLY A 150 6.67 1.83 -17.31
C GLY A 150 6.18 2.15 -15.91
N TYR A 151 5.87 1.10 -15.15
CA TYR A 151 5.62 1.22 -13.72
C TYR A 151 6.31 0.17 -12.86
N SER A 152 6.45 0.47 -11.57
CA SER A 152 6.96 -0.45 -10.55
C SER A 152 6.16 -0.27 -9.26
N ILE A 153 5.49 -1.33 -8.84
CA ILE A 153 4.72 -1.38 -7.59
C ILE A 153 5.14 -2.62 -6.81
N ARG A 154 4.81 -2.68 -5.52
CA ARG A 154 5.16 -3.84 -4.69
C ARG A 154 4.63 -5.12 -5.32
N PHE A 155 5.56 -6.04 -5.59
CA PHE A 155 5.34 -7.32 -6.24
C PHE A 155 4.95 -7.30 -7.72
N GLU A 156 5.02 -6.17 -8.43
CA GLU A 156 4.72 -6.12 -9.85
C GLU A 156 5.54 -5.03 -10.55
N ASP A 157 6.42 -5.46 -11.47
CA ASP A 157 7.28 -4.59 -12.25
C ASP A 157 6.95 -4.70 -13.73
N LYS A 158 6.68 -3.56 -14.37
CA LYS A 158 6.45 -3.45 -15.81
C LYS A 158 7.26 -2.30 -16.39
N TYR A 159 8.57 -2.53 -16.51
CA TYR A 159 9.54 -1.61 -17.11
C TYR A 159 10.75 -2.40 -17.67
N CYS A 160 11.62 -1.73 -18.42
CA CYS A 160 12.87 -2.30 -18.92
C CYS A 160 13.96 -1.21 -19.04
N ASP A 161 15.14 -1.56 -19.55
CA ASP A 161 16.26 -0.62 -19.73
C ASP A 161 15.95 0.56 -20.66
N LYS A 162 14.90 0.44 -21.49
CA LYS A 162 14.44 1.51 -22.39
C LYS A 162 13.52 2.53 -21.71
N THR A 163 13.12 2.28 -20.45
CA THR A 163 12.15 3.11 -19.74
C THR A 163 12.72 4.45 -19.35
N LEU A 164 12.06 5.53 -19.79
CA LEU A 164 12.43 6.92 -19.53
C LEU A 164 11.51 7.58 -18.50
N LEU A 165 10.24 7.17 -18.43
CA LEU A 165 9.29 7.55 -17.37
C LEU A 165 8.90 6.31 -16.58
N LYS A 166 9.25 6.29 -15.29
CA LYS A 166 8.92 5.18 -14.38
C LYS A 166 7.98 5.66 -13.30
N PHE A 167 6.70 5.29 -13.41
CA PHE A 167 5.71 5.52 -12.37
C PHE A 167 5.81 4.45 -11.28
N MET A 168 5.80 4.84 -10.02
CA MET A 168 5.96 3.86 -8.95
C MET A 168 5.23 4.28 -7.70
N THR A 169 5.05 3.36 -6.75
CA THR A 169 4.59 3.76 -5.43
C THR A 169 5.71 4.40 -4.62
N ASP A 170 5.38 5.32 -3.71
CA ASP A 170 6.34 5.96 -2.79
C ASP A 170 7.23 4.92 -2.09
N GLY A 171 6.63 3.82 -1.62
CA GLY A 171 7.36 2.72 -0.97
C GLY A 171 8.34 1.97 -1.86
N MET A 172 8.13 1.94 -3.19
CA MET A 172 9.10 1.35 -4.12
C MET A 172 10.30 2.27 -4.31
N LEU A 173 10.10 3.59 -4.38
CA LEU A 173 11.21 4.54 -4.40
C LEU A 173 12.01 4.50 -3.09
N LEU A 174 11.32 4.40 -1.94
CA LEU A 174 11.96 4.26 -0.63
C LEU A 174 12.79 2.96 -0.54
N LYS A 175 12.32 1.88 -1.16
CA LYS A 175 13.10 0.64 -1.28
C LYS A 175 14.32 0.83 -2.18
N GLU A 176 14.16 1.46 -3.34
CA GLU A 176 15.28 1.71 -4.25
C GLU A 176 16.37 2.57 -3.62
N ILE A 177 16.03 3.65 -2.90
CA ILE A 177 17.03 4.51 -2.22
C ILE A 177 17.73 3.79 -1.05
N THR A 178 17.09 2.77 -0.46
CA THR A 178 17.73 1.93 0.56
C THR A 178 18.92 1.15 -0.01
N THR A 179 18.81 0.73 -1.28
CA THR A 179 19.87 -0.02 -1.99
C THR A 179 20.83 0.91 -2.74
N ASP A 180 20.31 1.90 -3.47
CA ASP A 180 21.06 2.93 -4.18
C ASP A 180 20.80 4.30 -3.52
N ARG A 181 21.58 4.60 -2.49
CA ARG A 181 21.46 5.84 -1.70
C ARG A 181 21.59 7.12 -2.53
N MET A 182 22.30 7.05 -3.65
CA MET A 182 22.53 8.20 -4.51
C MET A 182 21.50 8.32 -5.63
N LEU A 183 20.65 7.31 -5.85
CA LEU A 183 19.67 7.25 -6.94
C LEU A 183 20.32 7.62 -8.29
N MET A 184 21.44 6.97 -8.61
CA MET A 184 22.26 7.29 -9.80
C MET A 184 21.54 7.00 -11.10
N ASN A 185 20.49 6.16 -11.06
CA ASN A 185 19.63 5.85 -12.20
C ASN A 185 18.68 6.98 -12.58
N TYR A 186 18.46 7.99 -11.72
CA TYR A 186 17.49 9.06 -11.98
C TYR A 186 18.17 10.42 -12.14
N GLY A 187 17.65 11.20 -13.08
CA GLY A 187 18.00 12.61 -13.24
C GLY A 187 16.96 13.56 -12.68
N MET A 188 15.73 13.06 -12.51
CA MET A 188 14.65 13.78 -11.86
C MET A 188 13.77 12.82 -11.06
N VAL A 189 13.32 13.28 -9.91
CA VAL A 189 12.29 12.63 -9.11
C VAL A 189 11.10 13.57 -8.95
N VAL A 190 9.91 13.03 -9.17
CA VAL A 190 8.64 13.69 -8.94
C VAL A 190 7.93 12.99 -7.79
N LEU A 191 7.74 13.69 -6.67
CA LEU A 191 6.91 13.25 -5.55
C LEU A 191 5.50 13.82 -5.76
N ASP A 192 4.61 13.02 -6.33
CA ASP A 192 3.25 13.45 -6.65
C ASP A 192 2.23 13.09 -5.56
N GLU A 193 1.12 13.83 -5.55
CA GLU A 193 0.08 13.75 -4.52
C GLU A 193 0.65 13.86 -3.09
N ALA A 194 1.67 14.71 -2.92
CA ALA A 194 2.39 14.93 -1.65
C ALA A 194 1.48 15.33 -0.46
N HIS A 195 0.27 15.81 -0.73
CA HIS A 195 -0.73 16.12 0.29
C HIS A 195 -1.38 14.89 0.93
N GLU A 196 -1.24 13.68 0.37
CA GLU A 196 -1.70 12.46 1.04
C GLU A 196 -0.83 12.12 2.27
N ARG A 197 0.39 12.69 2.37
CA ARG A 197 1.30 12.60 3.53
C ARG A 197 1.45 11.16 4.04
N THR A 198 1.71 10.22 3.12
CA THR A 198 2.01 8.82 3.43
C THR A 198 3.32 8.71 4.20
N ILE A 199 3.49 7.62 4.97
CA ILE A 199 4.75 7.43 5.74
C ILE A 199 5.96 7.41 4.81
N ALA A 200 5.86 6.72 3.66
CA ALA A 200 6.94 6.64 2.69
C ALA A 200 7.28 8.00 2.08
N THR A 201 6.28 8.81 1.71
CA THR A 201 6.51 10.17 1.18
C THR A 201 7.21 11.06 2.21
N ASP A 202 6.80 11.02 3.48
CA ASP A 202 7.41 11.83 4.53
C ASP A 202 8.86 11.45 4.80
N VAL A 203 9.17 10.15 4.79
CA VAL A 203 10.56 9.65 4.90
C VAL A 203 11.38 10.10 3.69
N LEU A 204 10.83 9.99 2.48
CA LEU A 204 11.48 10.46 1.26
C LEU A 204 11.78 11.96 1.36
N PHE A 205 10.91 12.80 1.94
CA PHE A 205 11.23 14.22 2.13
C PHE A 205 12.49 14.45 2.97
N GLY A 206 12.66 13.70 4.06
CA GLY A 206 13.88 13.73 4.88
C GLY A 206 15.11 13.32 4.08
N LEU A 207 15.05 12.17 3.41
CA LEU A 207 16.15 11.63 2.62
C LEU A 207 16.54 12.56 1.45
N PHE A 208 15.55 13.10 0.73
CA PHE A 208 15.81 13.99 -0.39
C PHE A 208 16.44 15.30 0.04
N LYS A 209 16.14 15.81 1.24
CA LYS A 209 16.73 17.05 1.74
C LYS A 209 18.24 16.97 1.89
N ASP A 210 18.77 15.79 2.17
CA ASP A 210 20.21 15.53 2.19
C ASP A 210 20.75 15.13 0.81
N LEU A 211 20.03 14.27 0.08
CA LEU A 211 20.43 13.83 -1.25
C LEU A 211 20.61 14.99 -2.24
N ILE A 212 19.70 15.98 -2.25
CA ILE A 212 19.82 17.14 -3.15
C ILE A 212 21.09 17.97 -2.88
N LYS A 213 21.60 17.99 -1.65
CA LYS A 213 22.87 18.67 -1.34
C LYS A 213 24.06 17.92 -1.94
N LEU A 214 23.96 16.58 -2.01
CA LEU A 214 25.00 15.70 -2.53
C LEU A 214 24.94 15.50 -4.05
N ARG A 215 23.74 15.64 -4.65
CA ARG A 215 23.48 15.50 -6.09
C ARG A 215 22.90 16.81 -6.69
N PRO A 216 23.72 17.85 -6.91
CA PRO A 216 23.28 19.10 -7.55
C PRO A 216 22.64 18.91 -8.94
N ASP A 217 22.97 17.81 -9.62
CA ASP A 217 22.43 17.42 -10.92
C ASP A 217 21.03 16.81 -10.84
N LEU A 218 20.61 16.30 -9.67
CA LEU A 218 19.29 15.70 -9.45
C LEU A 218 18.23 16.79 -9.27
N LYS A 219 17.17 16.74 -10.07
CA LYS A 219 15.99 17.62 -9.94
C LYS A 219 14.91 16.95 -9.08
N LEU A 220 14.29 17.73 -8.20
CA LEU A 220 13.16 17.30 -7.37
C LEU A 220 11.93 18.17 -7.64
N VAL A 221 10.81 17.54 -8.01
CA VAL A 221 9.52 18.23 -8.17
C VAL A 221 8.52 17.64 -7.18
N ILE A 222 7.89 18.49 -6.38
CA ILE A 222 6.88 18.08 -5.40
C ILE A 222 5.53 18.57 -5.90
N MET A 223 4.65 17.66 -6.30
CA MET A 223 3.33 17.99 -6.82
C MET A 223 2.25 17.80 -5.75
N SER A 224 1.37 18.79 -5.61
CA SER A 224 0.26 18.75 -4.66
C SER A 224 -0.99 19.43 -5.21
N ALA A 225 -2.16 19.05 -4.69
CA ALA A 225 -3.43 19.67 -4.99
C ALA A 225 -3.87 20.71 -3.94
N THR A 226 -3.27 20.71 -2.75
CA THR A 226 -3.73 21.52 -1.61
C THR A 226 -2.85 22.76 -1.37
N LEU A 227 -3.33 23.62 -0.46
CA LEU A 227 -2.70 24.90 -0.09
C LEU A 227 -1.43 24.74 0.78
N GLU A 228 -1.04 23.52 1.16
CA GLU A 228 0.17 23.22 1.95
C GLU A 228 1.50 23.52 1.23
N ALA A 229 1.45 24.04 0.00
CA ALA A 229 2.60 24.44 -0.80
C ALA A 229 3.65 25.26 -0.02
N LYS A 230 3.21 26.12 0.91
CA LYS A 230 4.11 26.92 1.75
C LYS A 230 4.88 26.07 2.76
N LYS A 231 4.29 25.01 3.30
CA LYS A 231 4.95 24.07 4.22
C LYS A 231 6.06 23.32 3.49
N PHE A 232 5.75 22.77 2.30
CA PHE A 232 6.75 22.13 1.43
C PHE A 232 7.86 23.09 1.04
N GLN A 233 7.51 24.31 0.60
CA GLN A 233 8.47 25.34 0.25
C GLN A 233 9.42 25.67 1.43
N SER A 234 8.86 25.90 2.62
CA SER A 234 9.64 26.25 3.81
C SER A 234 10.58 25.09 4.20
N TYR A 235 10.09 23.87 4.13
CA TYR A 235 10.86 22.68 4.47
C TYR A 235 12.06 22.44 3.53
N PHE A 236 11.91 22.73 2.23
CA PHE A 236 12.97 22.64 1.21
C PHE A 236 13.73 23.96 0.99
N GLY A 237 13.81 24.82 2.01
CA GLY A 237 14.70 25.99 1.98
C GLY A 237 14.20 27.17 1.13
N GLY A 238 12.88 27.33 0.96
CA GLY A 238 12.29 28.46 0.26
C GLY A 238 12.24 28.34 -1.26
N CYS A 239 12.18 27.12 -1.79
CA CYS A 239 12.13 26.86 -3.25
C CYS A 239 10.93 27.53 -3.94
N ASP A 240 10.99 27.72 -5.26
CA ASP A 240 9.88 28.32 -6.00
C ASP A 240 8.60 27.47 -5.95
N ILE A 241 7.45 28.15 -6.02
CA ILE A 241 6.13 27.53 -6.18
C ILE A 241 5.57 27.89 -7.56
N LEU A 242 5.28 26.87 -8.37
CA LEU A 242 4.48 27.03 -9.58
C LEU A 242 3.02 26.70 -9.29
N ARG A 243 2.11 27.65 -9.54
CA ARG A 243 0.66 27.42 -9.47
C ARG A 243 0.10 27.22 -10.87
N VAL A 244 -0.47 26.06 -11.11
CA VAL A 244 -1.26 25.77 -12.31
C VAL A 244 -2.69 26.22 -12.02
N PRO A 245 -3.26 27.16 -12.80
CA PRO A 245 -4.63 27.60 -12.59
C PRO A 245 -5.61 26.42 -12.75
N GLY A 246 -6.66 26.40 -11.94
CA GLY A 246 -7.76 25.46 -12.11
C GLY A 246 -8.65 25.86 -13.29
N SER A 247 -9.16 24.88 -14.03
CA SER A 247 -10.28 25.08 -14.98
C SER A 247 -11.53 24.37 -14.46
N MET A 248 -11.81 24.47 -13.16
CA MET A 248 -13.05 23.90 -12.62
C MET A 248 -14.22 24.83 -12.92
N HIS A 249 -15.28 24.24 -13.45
CA HIS A 249 -16.60 24.83 -13.45
C HIS A 249 -17.11 24.96 -12.00
N PRO A 250 -18.00 25.93 -11.71
CA PRO A 250 -18.52 26.12 -10.36
C PRO A 250 -19.20 24.85 -9.83
N VAL A 251 -18.98 24.58 -8.54
CA VAL A 251 -19.63 23.49 -7.80
C VAL A 251 -20.47 24.10 -6.68
N GLU A 252 -21.79 23.92 -6.75
CA GLU A 252 -22.71 24.33 -5.68
C GLU A 252 -22.61 23.34 -4.51
N ILE A 253 -22.46 23.85 -3.29
CA ILE A 253 -22.34 23.03 -2.09
C ILE A 253 -23.65 23.09 -1.30
N PHE A 254 -24.24 21.94 -1.05
CA PHE A 254 -25.43 21.77 -0.23
C PHE A 254 -25.05 21.07 1.08
N TYR A 255 -25.59 21.55 2.20
CA TYR A 255 -25.45 20.95 3.52
C TYR A 255 -26.81 20.47 4.04
N THR A 256 -26.81 19.49 4.93
CA THR A 256 -28.04 19.14 5.67
C THR A 256 -28.33 20.20 6.73
N VAL A 257 -29.62 20.40 7.02
CA VAL A 257 -30.06 21.34 8.06
C VAL A 257 -29.70 20.81 9.46
N GLU A 258 -29.87 19.50 9.65
CA GLU A 258 -29.58 18.82 10.91
C GLU A 258 -28.57 17.67 10.68
N PRO A 259 -27.82 17.25 11.71
CA PRO A 259 -26.92 16.11 11.62
C PRO A 259 -27.67 14.80 11.32
N GLU A 260 -27.23 14.08 10.29
CA GLU A 260 -27.79 12.77 9.93
C GLU A 260 -27.16 11.68 10.84
N ARG A 261 -27.99 10.99 11.64
CA ARG A 261 -27.51 9.89 12.51
C ARG A 261 -27.09 8.66 11.72
N ASP A 262 -27.81 8.36 10.66
CA ASP A 262 -27.54 7.26 9.75
C ASP A 262 -27.18 7.84 8.38
N TYR A 263 -25.90 8.15 8.22
CA TYR A 263 -25.39 8.71 6.97
C TYR A 263 -25.54 7.72 5.80
N PHE A 264 -25.62 6.41 6.07
CA PHE A 264 -25.77 5.38 5.05
C PHE A 264 -27.16 5.46 4.42
N ALA A 265 -28.21 5.47 5.25
CA ALA A 265 -29.59 5.66 4.77
C ALA A 265 -29.78 7.01 4.07
N ALA A 266 -29.17 8.08 4.60
CA ALA A 266 -29.19 9.40 3.97
C ALA A 266 -28.50 9.41 2.60
N SER A 267 -27.40 8.66 2.44
CA SER A 267 -26.67 8.52 1.18
C SER A 267 -27.54 7.85 0.10
N VAL A 268 -28.13 6.70 0.44
CA VAL A 268 -29.02 5.96 -0.46
C VAL A 268 -30.21 6.82 -0.89
N ARG A 269 -30.86 7.50 0.05
CA ARG A 269 -31.97 8.43 -0.21
C ARG A 269 -31.56 9.55 -1.16
N THR A 270 -30.38 10.13 -0.95
CA THR A 270 -29.85 11.24 -1.77
C THR A 270 -29.58 10.79 -3.21
N VAL A 271 -28.98 9.60 -3.42
CA VAL A 271 -28.79 9.03 -4.77
C VAL A 271 -30.12 8.89 -5.50
N VAL A 272 -31.11 8.27 -4.85
CA VAL A 272 -32.43 8.03 -5.44
C VAL A 272 -33.13 9.35 -5.79
N ASN A 273 -33.04 10.35 -4.91
CA ASN A 273 -33.64 11.66 -5.16
C ASN A 273 -32.98 12.36 -6.35
N ILE A 274 -31.64 12.43 -6.40
CA ILE A 274 -30.92 13.03 -7.54
C ILE A 274 -31.29 12.33 -8.84
N HIS A 275 -31.36 11.00 -8.86
CA HIS A 275 -31.70 10.28 -10.08
C HIS A 275 -33.11 10.63 -10.60
N MET A 276 -34.07 10.86 -9.71
CA MET A 276 -35.48 11.14 -10.06
C MET A 276 -35.79 12.61 -10.31
N SER A 277 -35.05 13.55 -9.71
CA SER A 277 -35.41 14.98 -9.73
C SER A 277 -34.39 15.88 -10.42
N GLU A 278 -33.14 15.47 -10.55
CA GLU A 278 -32.09 16.32 -11.12
C GLU A 278 -31.87 16.02 -12.62
N PRO A 279 -31.42 17.01 -13.42
CA PRO A 279 -31.05 16.82 -14.81
C PRO A 279 -29.90 15.82 -15.03
N GLU A 280 -29.59 15.53 -16.30
CA GLU A 280 -28.52 14.62 -16.71
C GLU A 280 -27.17 14.90 -16.02
N GLY A 281 -26.46 13.82 -15.67
CA GLY A 281 -25.14 13.88 -15.06
C GLY A 281 -24.90 12.72 -14.11
N ASP A 282 -23.68 12.20 -14.08
CA ASP A 282 -23.38 11.02 -13.28
C ASP A 282 -23.19 11.38 -11.80
N ILE A 283 -23.41 10.38 -10.94
CA ILE A 283 -23.32 10.51 -9.48
C ILE A 283 -22.05 9.81 -8.99
N LEU A 284 -21.29 10.48 -8.12
CA LEU A 284 -20.23 9.88 -7.33
C LEU A 284 -20.60 9.92 -5.84
N LEU A 285 -20.82 8.76 -5.24
CA LEU A 285 -21.09 8.60 -3.81
C LEU A 285 -19.85 8.07 -3.10
N PHE A 286 -19.40 8.77 -2.04
CA PHE A 286 -18.32 8.31 -1.18
C PHE A 286 -18.84 7.48 0.00
N LEU A 287 -18.34 6.25 0.17
CA LEU A 287 -18.58 5.39 1.34
C LEU A 287 -17.25 4.83 1.86
N THR A 288 -17.29 4.11 2.98
CA THR A 288 -16.07 3.84 3.76
C THR A 288 -15.41 2.49 3.43
N GLY A 289 -16.15 1.54 2.86
CA GLY A 289 -15.60 0.21 2.53
C GLY A 289 -16.50 -0.67 1.67
N GLU A 290 -15.93 -1.81 1.25
CA GLU A 290 -16.53 -2.78 0.33
C GLU A 290 -17.94 -3.24 0.74
N GLU A 291 -18.12 -3.70 1.99
CA GLU A 291 -19.41 -4.21 2.45
C GLU A 291 -20.51 -3.14 2.42
N GLU A 292 -20.15 -1.92 2.81
CA GLU A 292 -21.06 -0.77 2.81
C GLU A 292 -21.45 -0.39 1.37
N ILE A 293 -20.48 -0.35 0.46
CA ILE A 293 -20.69 -0.05 -0.97
C ILE A 293 -21.65 -1.06 -1.62
N GLU A 294 -21.45 -2.35 -1.37
CA GLU A 294 -22.26 -3.39 -1.98
C GLU A 294 -23.70 -3.42 -1.41
N ASN A 295 -23.85 -3.06 -0.12
CA ASN A 295 -25.17 -2.88 0.49
C ASN A 295 -25.89 -1.67 -0.10
N ALA A 296 -25.20 -0.55 -0.27
CA ALA A 296 -25.78 0.65 -0.86
C ALA A 296 -26.29 0.38 -2.27
N ARG A 297 -25.53 -0.36 -3.09
CA ARG A 297 -25.96 -0.77 -4.44
C ARG A 297 -27.31 -1.50 -4.40
N LYS A 298 -27.42 -2.54 -3.56
CA LYS A 298 -28.66 -3.33 -3.42
C LYS A 298 -29.83 -2.48 -2.93
N GLU A 299 -29.58 -1.57 -1.99
CA GLU A 299 -30.64 -0.74 -1.42
C GLU A 299 -31.14 0.33 -2.39
N ILE A 300 -30.24 0.95 -3.17
CA ILE A 300 -30.60 1.87 -4.24
C ILE A 300 -31.47 1.15 -5.29
N GLU A 301 -31.06 -0.04 -5.75
CA GLU A 301 -31.84 -0.85 -6.71
C GLU A 301 -33.24 -1.18 -6.16
N ALA A 302 -33.33 -1.61 -4.91
CA ALA A 302 -34.59 -1.93 -4.25
C ALA A 302 -35.49 -0.69 -4.10
N MET A 303 -34.94 0.47 -3.72
CA MET A 303 -35.72 1.71 -3.59
C MET A 303 -36.22 2.23 -4.95
N LEU A 304 -35.42 2.13 -6.01
CA LEU A 304 -35.83 2.51 -7.36
C LEU A 304 -36.94 1.61 -7.90
N SER A 305 -36.85 0.31 -7.63
CA SER A 305 -37.90 -0.66 -7.98
C SER A 305 -39.21 -0.36 -7.25
N ARG A 306 -39.17 -0.06 -5.94
CA ARG A 306 -40.37 0.33 -5.17
C ARG A 306 -41.03 1.61 -5.68
N LYS A 307 -40.25 2.55 -6.21
CA LYS A 307 -40.74 3.81 -6.77
C LYS A 307 -41.13 3.72 -8.26
N ASN A 308 -41.05 2.53 -8.89
CA ASN A 308 -41.36 2.30 -10.31
C ASN A 308 -40.59 3.23 -11.27
N CYS A 309 -39.33 3.54 -10.96
CA CYS A 309 -38.46 4.33 -11.84
C CYS A 309 -38.11 3.54 -13.09
N LYS A 310 -38.37 4.10 -14.28
CA LYS A 310 -38.04 3.47 -15.57
C LYS A 310 -36.78 4.04 -16.23
N ASP A 311 -36.24 5.12 -15.67
CA ASP A 311 -35.06 5.77 -16.23
C ASP A 311 -33.84 4.85 -16.11
N PRO A 312 -33.01 4.73 -17.17
CA PRO A 312 -31.85 3.87 -17.16
C PRO A 312 -30.81 4.36 -16.15
N ILE A 313 -30.35 3.43 -15.30
CA ILE A 313 -29.32 3.66 -14.29
C ILE A 313 -28.33 2.51 -14.28
N THR A 314 -27.04 2.82 -14.21
CA THR A 314 -25.97 1.84 -14.05
C THR A 314 -25.18 2.12 -12.78
N ILE A 315 -25.24 1.21 -11.80
CA ILE A 315 -24.55 1.37 -10.52
C ILE A 315 -23.25 0.55 -10.52
N LEU A 316 -22.12 1.20 -10.28
CA LEU A 316 -20.78 0.62 -10.34
C LEU A 316 -20.04 0.81 -9.01
N PRO A 317 -19.57 -0.26 -8.35
CA PRO A 317 -18.74 -0.15 -7.16
C PRO A 317 -17.29 0.23 -7.52
N LEU A 318 -16.60 0.92 -6.60
CA LEU A 318 -15.18 1.26 -6.74
C LEU A 318 -14.42 1.22 -5.38
N TYR A 319 -13.67 0.13 -5.15
CA TYR A 319 -12.83 -0.05 -3.97
C TYR A 319 -11.55 -0.84 -4.31
N SER A 320 -10.55 -0.80 -3.42
CA SER A 320 -9.18 -1.27 -3.71
C SER A 320 -9.05 -2.77 -4.01
N SER A 321 -9.87 -3.62 -3.40
CA SER A 321 -9.91 -5.07 -3.64
C SER A 321 -10.57 -5.45 -4.98
N LEU A 322 -11.19 -4.49 -5.71
CA LEU A 322 -11.80 -4.79 -7.00
C LEU A 322 -10.77 -5.20 -8.05
N PRO A 323 -11.09 -6.20 -8.88
CA PRO A 323 -10.47 -6.43 -10.17
C PRO A 323 -10.13 -5.18 -11.02
N PRO A 324 -8.88 -5.00 -11.54
CA PRO A 324 -8.58 -3.94 -12.52
C PRO A 324 -9.57 -3.79 -13.68
N ALA A 325 -10.01 -4.89 -14.30
CA ALA A 325 -11.01 -4.84 -15.37
C ALA A 325 -12.36 -4.28 -14.92
N GLN A 326 -12.76 -4.49 -13.66
CA GLN A 326 -13.99 -3.90 -13.10
C GLN A 326 -13.76 -2.46 -12.66
N GLN A 327 -12.60 -2.13 -12.09
CA GLN A 327 -12.22 -0.75 -11.80
C GLN A 327 -12.25 0.11 -13.08
N GLN A 328 -11.80 -0.43 -14.21
CA GLN A 328 -11.84 0.27 -15.50
C GLN A 328 -13.25 0.55 -16.03
N ARG A 329 -14.27 -0.19 -15.59
CA ARG A 329 -15.66 0.04 -16.04
C ARG A 329 -16.19 1.42 -15.64
N VAL A 330 -15.67 2.01 -14.57
CA VAL A 330 -16.11 3.35 -14.12
C VAL A 330 -15.81 4.43 -15.15
N PHE A 331 -14.80 4.22 -16.02
CA PHE A 331 -14.43 5.16 -17.09
C PHE A 331 -15.25 4.98 -18.37
N GLN A 332 -16.05 3.92 -18.48
CA GLN A 332 -16.86 3.68 -19.66
C GLN A 332 -18.11 4.55 -19.64
N SER A 333 -18.55 4.98 -20.83
CA SER A 333 -19.86 5.61 -21.02
C SER A 333 -20.96 4.56 -20.90
N VAL A 334 -22.07 4.94 -20.28
CA VAL A 334 -23.25 4.08 -20.08
C VAL A 334 -24.48 4.79 -20.64
N GLU A 335 -25.52 4.02 -20.94
CA GLU A 335 -26.82 4.58 -21.26
C GLU A 335 -27.52 5.03 -19.97
N GLY A 336 -28.07 6.25 -19.98
CA GLY A 336 -28.68 6.86 -18.81
C GLY A 336 -27.66 7.36 -17.79
N ARG A 337 -28.01 7.28 -16.50
CA ARG A 337 -27.19 7.81 -15.40
C ARG A 337 -26.23 6.77 -14.84
N LYS A 338 -24.94 7.08 -14.78
CA LYS A 338 -23.95 6.27 -14.05
C LYS A 338 -23.94 6.69 -12.58
N VAL A 339 -23.96 5.72 -11.68
CA VAL A 339 -23.73 5.94 -10.24
C VAL A 339 -22.50 5.17 -9.83
N VAL A 340 -21.42 5.87 -9.52
CA VAL A 340 -20.20 5.27 -8.98
C VAL A 340 -20.24 5.37 -7.46
N ILE A 341 -20.19 4.24 -6.78
CA ILE A 341 -20.14 4.18 -5.32
C ILE A 341 -18.72 3.78 -4.92
N ALA A 342 -17.96 4.72 -4.35
CA ALA A 342 -16.52 4.59 -4.19
C ALA A 342 -16.04 4.81 -2.76
N THR A 343 -14.89 4.20 -2.44
CA THR A 343 -14.07 4.65 -1.29
C THR A 343 -13.33 5.95 -1.62
N ASN A 344 -12.46 6.42 -0.72
CA ASN A 344 -11.55 7.53 -0.99
C ASN A 344 -10.53 7.25 -2.13
N ILE A 345 -10.57 6.07 -2.77
CA ILE A 345 -9.84 5.81 -4.02
C ILE A 345 -10.23 6.77 -5.16
N ALA A 346 -11.46 7.30 -5.14
CA ALA A 346 -11.92 8.30 -6.11
C ALA A 346 -11.73 9.75 -5.61
N GLU A 347 -11.26 9.93 -4.38
CA GLU A 347 -11.06 11.24 -3.75
C GLU A 347 -9.86 11.96 -4.33
N THR A 348 -8.82 11.21 -4.71
CA THR A 348 -7.54 11.64 -5.27
C THR A 348 -7.19 10.81 -6.51
N SER A 349 -6.31 11.32 -7.37
CA SER A 349 -5.63 10.59 -8.46
C SER A 349 -6.45 9.96 -9.60
N ILE A 350 -7.76 9.76 -9.46
CA ILE A 350 -8.64 9.19 -10.50
C ILE A 350 -9.68 10.23 -10.98
N THR A 351 -9.83 10.35 -12.30
CA THR A 351 -10.82 11.21 -12.93
C THR A 351 -11.88 10.36 -13.63
N ILE A 352 -13.12 10.46 -13.18
CA ILE A 352 -14.26 9.79 -13.81
C ILE A 352 -15.01 10.85 -14.61
N ASP A 353 -15.01 10.70 -15.94
CA ASP A 353 -15.73 11.62 -16.81
C ASP A 353 -17.24 11.43 -16.66
N GLY A 354 -17.97 12.55 -16.73
CA GLY A 354 -19.43 12.58 -16.64
C GLY A 354 -19.99 12.93 -15.25
N ILE A 355 -19.17 12.92 -14.20
CA ILE A 355 -19.61 13.24 -12.83
C ILE A 355 -20.05 14.70 -12.72
N VAL A 356 -21.32 14.89 -12.33
CA VAL A 356 -21.94 16.20 -12.07
C VAL A 356 -22.34 16.32 -10.60
N TYR A 357 -22.77 15.21 -10.01
CA TYR A 357 -23.29 15.16 -8.65
C TYR A 357 -22.35 14.37 -7.75
N VAL A 358 -21.90 14.98 -6.66
CA VAL A 358 -21.10 14.31 -5.63
C VAL A 358 -21.92 14.22 -4.36
N ILE A 359 -21.91 13.07 -3.71
CA ILE A 359 -22.52 12.88 -2.39
C ILE A 359 -21.38 12.56 -1.41
N ASP A 360 -21.23 13.40 -0.41
CA ASP A 360 -20.17 13.32 0.60
C ASP A 360 -20.76 13.12 2.01
N PRO A 361 -20.75 11.89 2.53
CA PRO A 361 -21.16 11.63 3.91
C PRO A 361 -20.17 12.12 4.97
N GLY A 362 -18.95 12.52 4.59
CA GLY A 362 -17.97 13.07 5.52
C GLY A 362 -17.10 12.04 6.26
N PHE A 363 -17.11 10.77 5.84
CA PHE A 363 -16.33 9.70 6.48
C PHE A 363 -15.37 8.99 5.52
N SER A 364 -14.32 8.39 6.09
CA SER A 364 -13.41 7.45 5.42
C SER A 364 -12.85 6.44 6.43
N LYS A 365 -12.40 5.26 5.97
CA LYS A 365 -11.60 4.36 6.82
C LYS A 365 -10.16 4.85 6.88
N GLN A 366 -9.66 5.07 8.09
CA GLN A 366 -8.29 5.52 8.36
C GLN A 366 -7.58 4.51 9.23
N LYS A 367 -6.28 4.29 8.93
CA LYS A 367 -5.38 3.50 9.76
C LYS A 367 -5.10 4.23 11.06
N ILE A 368 -5.31 3.57 12.18
CA ILE A 368 -5.03 4.11 13.52
C ILE A 368 -4.20 3.09 14.27
N TYR A 369 -3.05 3.55 14.74
CA TYR A 369 -2.14 2.81 15.60
C TYR A 369 -2.24 3.33 17.03
N ASN A 370 -2.54 2.42 17.96
CA ASN A 370 -2.46 2.69 19.39
C ASN A 370 -1.11 2.19 19.91
N PRO A 371 -0.16 3.06 20.25
CA PRO A 371 1.18 2.65 20.70
C PRO A 371 1.16 1.93 22.05
N ARG A 372 0.17 2.20 22.91
CA ARG A 372 0.05 1.54 24.22
C ARG A 372 -0.42 0.11 24.10
N GLY A 373 -1.41 -0.12 23.23
CA GLY A 373 -1.94 -1.46 22.95
C GLY A 373 -1.18 -2.19 21.85
N ARG A 374 -0.24 -1.53 21.15
CA ARG A 374 0.47 -2.02 19.95
C ARG A 374 -0.48 -2.60 18.90
N ILE A 375 -1.67 -2.01 18.81
CA ILE A 375 -2.74 -2.45 17.92
C ILE A 375 -2.87 -1.45 16.80
N GLU A 376 -2.84 -1.96 15.57
CA GLU A 376 -3.20 -1.23 14.38
C GLU A 376 -4.58 -1.67 13.91
N SER A 377 -5.44 -0.71 13.59
CA SER A 377 -6.81 -0.99 13.15
C SER A 377 -7.28 0.03 12.11
N LEU A 378 -8.26 -0.38 11.29
CA LEU A 378 -8.94 0.51 10.36
C LEU A 378 -10.25 0.99 10.99
N LEU A 379 -10.32 2.28 11.31
CA LEU A 379 -11.50 2.88 11.92
C LEU A 379 -12.19 3.82 10.93
N VAL A 380 -13.52 3.82 10.95
CA VAL A 380 -14.30 4.84 10.25
C VAL A 380 -14.12 6.14 11.01
N SER A 381 -13.62 7.18 10.35
CA SER A 381 -13.32 8.48 10.96
C SER A 381 -13.80 9.63 10.07
N PRO A 382 -14.14 10.79 10.64
CA PRO A 382 -14.43 11.98 9.87
C PRO A 382 -13.27 12.36 8.95
N ILE A 383 -13.60 12.92 7.78
CA ILE A 383 -12.61 13.45 6.84
C ILE A 383 -12.16 14.86 7.26
N SER A 384 -11.11 15.37 6.61
CA SER A 384 -10.71 16.77 6.74
C SER A 384 -11.49 17.69 5.81
N LYS A 385 -11.43 19.01 6.06
CA LYS A 385 -11.95 20.03 5.14
C LYS A 385 -11.30 19.93 3.76
N ALA A 386 -9.99 19.65 3.71
CA ALA A 386 -9.27 19.43 2.46
C ALA A 386 -9.83 18.22 1.69
N SER A 387 -10.03 17.08 2.34
CA SER A 387 -10.69 15.91 1.74
C SER A 387 -12.09 16.24 1.23
N ALA A 388 -12.90 16.95 2.00
CA ALA A 388 -14.25 17.37 1.60
C ALA A 388 -14.24 18.31 0.37
N GLN A 389 -13.22 19.16 0.24
CA GLN A 389 -13.01 20.01 -0.95
C GLN A 389 -12.58 19.17 -2.15
N GLN A 390 -11.70 18.20 -1.98
CA GLN A 390 -11.27 17.29 -3.05
C GLN A 390 -12.40 16.41 -3.56
N ARG A 391 -13.29 15.94 -2.67
CA ARG A 391 -14.52 15.23 -3.03
C ARG A 391 -15.43 16.12 -3.86
N ALA A 392 -15.69 17.34 -3.39
CA ALA A 392 -16.51 18.31 -4.11
C ALA A 392 -15.93 18.63 -5.51
N GLY A 393 -14.61 18.79 -5.64
CA GLY A 393 -13.91 19.00 -6.90
C GLY A 393 -13.88 17.79 -7.86
N ARG A 394 -14.54 16.68 -7.52
CA ARG A 394 -14.86 15.62 -8.49
C ARG A 394 -16.06 15.98 -9.34
N ALA A 395 -16.96 16.83 -8.84
CA ALA A 395 -17.89 17.59 -9.66
C ALA A 395 -17.16 18.81 -10.26
N GLY A 396 -17.76 19.45 -11.27
CA GLY A 396 -17.19 20.69 -11.82
C GLY A 396 -16.04 20.50 -12.82
N ARG A 397 -15.74 19.26 -13.23
CA ARG A 397 -14.61 19.00 -14.15
C ARG A 397 -14.95 19.20 -15.61
N THR A 398 -16.09 18.67 -16.04
CA THR A 398 -16.55 18.74 -17.43
C THR A 398 -17.63 19.79 -17.65
N ARG A 399 -18.42 20.07 -16.60
CA ARG A 399 -19.50 21.06 -16.57
C ARG A 399 -19.78 21.45 -15.11
N PRO A 400 -20.54 22.53 -14.85
CA PRO A 400 -20.97 22.90 -13.49
C PRO A 400 -21.62 21.70 -12.77
N GLY A 401 -21.43 21.61 -11.46
CA GLY A 401 -21.91 20.47 -10.68
C GLY A 401 -22.40 20.84 -9.28
N LYS A 402 -22.86 19.82 -8.55
CA LYS A 402 -23.39 19.97 -7.19
C LYS A 402 -22.74 18.94 -6.27
N CYS A 403 -22.39 19.37 -5.05
CA CYS A 403 -21.91 18.50 -4.00
C CYS A 403 -22.87 18.54 -2.81
N PHE A 404 -23.44 17.38 -2.46
CA PHE A 404 -24.34 17.19 -1.34
C PHE A 404 -23.55 16.63 -0.15
N ARG A 405 -23.26 17.49 0.82
CA ARG A 405 -22.61 17.13 2.08
C ARG A 405 -23.67 16.71 3.09
N LEU A 406 -23.60 15.48 3.57
CA LEU A 406 -24.60 14.91 4.51
C LEU A 406 -24.32 15.28 5.97
N TYR A 407 -23.86 16.50 6.17
CA TYR A 407 -23.52 17.09 7.46
C TYR A 407 -23.79 18.60 7.40
N THR A 408 -23.93 19.22 8.57
CA THR A 408 -24.26 20.65 8.64
C THR A 408 -23.06 21.52 8.28
N GLU A 409 -23.34 22.74 7.82
CA GLU A 409 -22.29 23.74 7.58
C GLU A 409 -21.51 24.07 8.87
N SER A 410 -22.19 24.06 10.02
CA SER A 410 -21.55 24.23 11.33
C SER A 410 -20.55 23.09 11.60
N ALA A 411 -20.92 21.84 11.31
CA ALA A 411 -20.02 20.70 11.49
C ALA A 411 -18.81 20.78 10.55
N PHE A 412 -19.02 21.19 9.29
CA PHE A 412 -17.91 21.45 8.37
C PHE A 412 -16.94 22.49 8.93
N ASN A 413 -17.45 23.60 9.48
CA ASN A 413 -16.61 24.71 9.93
C ASN A 413 -15.95 24.48 11.30
N LYS A 414 -16.63 23.84 12.24
CA LYS A 414 -16.19 23.71 13.64
C LYS A 414 -15.61 22.34 14.00
N ASP A 415 -16.15 21.27 13.42
CA ASP A 415 -15.83 19.90 13.87
C ASP A 415 -14.76 19.26 12.97
N LEU A 416 -14.78 19.53 11.66
CA LEU A 416 -13.78 18.99 10.74
C LEU A 416 -12.43 19.71 10.86
N VAL A 417 -11.37 18.93 11.01
CA VAL A 417 -9.98 19.41 10.95
C VAL A 417 -9.66 19.96 9.56
N ALA A 418 -8.73 20.91 9.47
CA ALA A 418 -8.37 21.54 8.20
C ALA A 418 -7.78 20.53 7.20
N GLU A 419 -6.82 19.74 7.65
CA GLU A 419 -6.06 18.76 6.86
C GLU A 419 -6.06 17.42 7.59
N THR A 420 -5.93 16.33 6.83
CA THR A 420 -5.80 14.99 7.40
C THR A 420 -4.42 14.85 8.06
N TYR A 421 -4.36 14.30 9.27
CA TYR A 421 -3.07 14.08 9.93
C TYR A 421 -2.15 13.16 9.10
N PRO A 422 -0.87 13.52 8.95
CA PRO A 422 0.12 12.68 8.28
C PRO A 422 0.12 11.25 8.80
N GLU A 423 0.29 10.28 7.91
CA GLU A 423 0.18 8.86 8.26
C GLU A 423 1.25 8.44 9.29
N ILE A 424 2.42 9.06 9.25
CA ILE A 424 3.52 8.81 10.21
C ILE A 424 3.12 9.07 11.67
N LEU A 425 2.11 9.91 11.92
CA LEU A 425 1.63 10.22 13.27
C LEU A 425 0.61 9.19 13.81
N ARG A 426 0.12 8.29 12.97
CA ARG A 426 -1.06 7.45 13.26
C ARG A 426 -0.94 5.99 12.79
N SER A 427 0.26 5.55 12.42
CA SER A 427 0.56 4.19 11.95
C SER A 427 1.77 3.59 12.67
N ASN A 428 1.93 2.27 12.61
CA ASN A 428 3.16 1.62 13.08
C ASN A 428 4.32 1.96 12.11
N ILE A 429 5.47 2.39 12.66
CA ILE A 429 6.65 2.82 11.90
C ILE A 429 7.84 1.84 11.99
N ALA A 430 7.67 0.65 12.57
CA ALA A 430 8.75 -0.34 12.73
C ALA A 430 9.43 -0.71 11.41
N SER A 431 8.67 -0.89 10.32
CA SER A 431 9.23 -1.15 8.99
C SER A 431 10.10 0.00 8.49
N VAL A 432 9.67 1.25 8.74
CA VAL A 432 10.41 2.45 8.35
C VAL A 432 11.68 2.62 9.17
N VAL A 433 11.60 2.41 10.49
CA VAL A 433 12.77 2.45 11.38
C VAL A 433 13.81 1.43 10.93
N LEU A 434 13.38 0.21 10.57
CA LEU A 434 14.27 -0.82 10.05
C LEU A 434 14.93 -0.39 8.72
N SER A 435 14.18 0.20 7.79
CA SER A 435 14.73 0.74 6.54
C SER A 435 15.73 1.87 6.79
N LEU A 436 15.41 2.82 7.68
CA LEU A 436 16.32 3.93 8.04
C LEU A 436 17.61 3.41 8.66
N LYS A 437 17.52 2.44 9.59
CA LYS A 437 18.70 1.79 10.18
C LYS A 437 19.53 1.04 9.13
N LYS A 438 18.90 0.35 8.18
CA LYS A 438 19.60 -0.27 7.01
C LYS A 438 20.34 0.77 6.16
N MET A 439 19.83 1.99 6.08
CA MET A 439 20.48 3.12 5.42
C MET A 439 21.61 3.76 6.25
N GLY A 440 21.91 3.25 7.45
CA GLY A 440 22.92 3.84 8.35
C GLY A 440 22.46 5.15 8.99
N ILE A 441 21.16 5.34 9.14
CA ILE A 441 20.57 6.48 9.83
C ILE A 441 20.30 6.05 11.28
N ASP A 442 21.25 6.35 12.15
CA ASP A 442 21.18 5.91 13.56
C ASP A 442 20.44 6.89 14.46
N ASP A 443 20.59 8.19 14.21
CA ASP A 443 19.92 9.24 14.96
C ASP A 443 18.50 9.48 14.44
N LEU A 444 17.60 8.57 14.80
CA LEU A 444 16.19 8.63 14.42
C LEU A 444 15.44 9.78 15.10
N VAL A 445 15.93 10.27 16.24
CA VAL A 445 15.31 11.36 17.01
C VAL A 445 15.50 12.69 16.31
N HIS A 446 16.68 12.92 15.72
CA HIS A 446 16.98 14.14 14.98
C HIS A 446 16.89 13.99 13.45
N PHE A 447 16.37 12.87 12.97
CA PHE A 447 16.01 12.74 11.56
C PHE A 447 15.00 13.84 11.19
N ASP A 448 15.25 14.51 10.08
CA ASP A 448 14.50 15.70 9.65
C ASP A 448 13.16 15.28 9.05
N PHE A 449 12.23 14.81 9.88
CA PHE A 449 10.85 14.59 9.47
C PHE A 449 10.14 15.93 9.30
N MET A 450 9.29 16.05 8.28
CA MET A 450 8.42 17.23 8.15
C MET A 450 7.47 17.37 9.34
N ASP A 451 6.89 16.26 9.78
CA ASP A 451 6.15 16.15 11.04
C ASP A 451 6.66 14.88 11.76
N PRO A 452 7.46 15.00 12.82
CA PRO A 452 8.07 13.83 13.48
C PRO A 452 7.02 12.98 14.21
N PRO A 453 7.16 11.65 14.22
CA PRO A 453 6.30 10.78 15.01
C PRO A 453 6.43 11.08 16.51
N ALA A 454 5.41 10.72 17.28
CA ALA A 454 5.48 10.83 18.73
C ALA A 454 6.66 9.99 19.28
N PRO A 455 7.40 10.50 20.29
CA PRO A 455 8.52 9.75 20.89
C PRO A 455 8.11 8.36 21.39
N GLU A 456 6.90 8.22 21.94
CA GLU A 456 6.34 6.93 22.36
C GLU A 456 6.23 5.95 21.17
N THR A 457 5.72 6.40 20.02
CA THR A 457 5.63 5.56 18.80
C THR A 457 7.01 5.13 18.30
N MET A 458 8.00 6.03 18.36
CA MET A 458 9.39 5.71 18.00
C MET A 458 9.99 4.66 18.95
N MET A 459 9.81 4.84 20.27
CA MET A 459 10.28 3.87 21.26
C MET A 459 9.64 2.51 21.07
N ARG A 460 8.34 2.44 20.76
CA ARG A 460 7.64 1.17 20.48
C ARG A 460 8.16 0.48 19.23
N ALA A 461 8.45 1.22 18.16
CA ALA A 461 9.06 0.67 16.97
C ALA A 461 10.46 0.10 17.25
N LEU A 462 11.29 0.81 18.03
CA LEU A 462 12.61 0.33 18.44
C LEU A 462 12.53 -0.90 19.34
N GLU A 463 11.62 -0.90 20.32
CA GLU A 463 11.36 -2.02 21.21
C GLU A 463 10.87 -3.25 20.44
N GLU A 464 9.95 -3.07 19.49
CA GLU A 464 9.45 -4.15 18.61
C GLU A 464 10.59 -4.77 17.80
N LEU A 465 11.45 -3.95 17.20
CA LEU A 465 12.59 -4.43 16.42
C LEU A 465 13.68 -5.06 17.29
N ASN A 466 13.88 -4.58 18.52
CA ASN A 466 14.77 -5.20 19.49
C ASN A 466 14.23 -6.58 19.91
N TYR A 467 12.92 -6.70 20.19
CA TYR A 467 12.29 -7.98 20.48
C TYR A 467 12.39 -8.98 19.32
N LEU A 468 12.29 -8.51 18.07
CA LEU A 468 12.52 -9.32 16.88
C LEU A 468 14.00 -9.63 16.61
N GLN A 469 14.91 -9.11 17.45
CA GLN A 469 16.36 -9.18 17.31
C GLN A 469 16.88 -8.55 16.00
N ALA A 470 16.09 -7.65 15.41
CA ALA A 470 16.51 -6.85 14.27
C ALA A 470 17.47 -5.73 14.70
N LEU A 471 17.29 -5.24 15.93
CA LEU A 471 18.22 -4.32 16.60
C LEU A 471 18.79 -4.99 17.85
N ASP A 472 20.02 -4.64 18.22
CA ASP A 472 20.62 -5.04 19.49
C ASP A 472 20.18 -4.11 20.64
N TYR A 473 20.80 -4.27 21.82
CA TYR A 473 20.48 -3.46 23.01
C TYR A 473 20.99 -2.01 22.92
N GLU A 474 21.95 -1.73 22.03
CA GLU A 474 22.45 -0.38 21.75
C GLU A 474 21.58 0.33 20.69
N GLY A 475 20.70 -0.42 20.03
CA GLY A 475 19.84 0.07 18.96
C GLY A 475 20.50 0.00 17.58
N GLU A 476 21.59 -0.77 17.46
CA GLU A 476 22.32 -0.97 16.21
C GLU A 476 21.74 -2.12 15.39
N LEU A 477 21.89 -2.03 14.06
CA LEU A 477 21.31 -3.01 13.14
C LEU A 477 22.06 -4.34 13.23
N THR A 478 21.35 -5.42 13.57
CA THR A 478 21.94 -6.76 13.62
C THR A 478 22.03 -7.39 12.23
N THR A 479 22.74 -8.53 12.11
CA THR A 479 22.75 -9.33 10.87
C THR A 479 21.36 -9.80 10.48
N ILE A 480 20.54 -10.20 11.47
CA ILE A 480 19.14 -10.59 11.28
C ILE A 480 18.33 -9.39 10.78
N GLY A 481 18.47 -8.21 11.41
CA GLY A 481 17.79 -6.99 10.98
C GLY A 481 18.17 -6.57 9.57
N SER A 482 19.46 -6.67 9.23
CA SER A 482 19.98 -6.37 7.90
C SER A 482 19.37 -7.28 6.83
N LEU A 483 19.18 -8.57 7.12
CA LEU A 483 18.47 -9.51 6.24
C LEU A 483 16.96 -9.21 6.18
N MET A 484 16.32 -8.93 7.32
CA MET A 484 14.89 -8.60 7.39
C MET A 484 14.55 -7.38 6.52
N ALA A 485 15.44 -6.38 6.45
CA ALA A 485 15.26 -5.17 5.66
C ALA A 485 15.30 -5.39 4.13
N GLU A 486 15.86 -6.51 3.64
CA GLU A 486 15.87 -6.85 2.20
C GLU A 486 14.48 -7.25 1.69
N PHE A 487 13.65 -7.79 2.59
CA PHE A 487 12.32 -8.24 2.27
C PHE A 487 11.33 -7.07 2.23
N PRO A 488 10.51 -6.94 1.17
CA PRO A 488 9.42 -5.98 1.14
C PRO A 488 8.24 -6.54 1.96
N LEU A 489 8.41 -6.72 3.27
CA LEU A 489 7.47 -7.33 4.21
C LEU A 489 7.47 -6.56 5.54
N GLU A 490 6.46 -6.81 6.37
CA GLU A 490 6.47 -6.33 7.76
C GLU A 490 7.54 -7.07 8.57
N PRO A 491 8.15 -6.43 9.59
CA PRO A 491 9.25 -7.03 10.35
C PRO A 491 8.94 -8.43 10.91
N GLN A 492 7.72 -8.67 11.40
CA GLN A 492 7.27 -9.97 11.90
C GLN A 492 7.33 -11.04 10.80
N LEU A 493 6.81 -10.74 9.62
CA LEU A 493 6.80 -11.66 8.47
C LEU A 493 8.22 -11.91 7.94
N SER A 494 9.05 -10.86 7.87
CA SER A 494 10.46 -10.98 7.50
C SER A 494 11.22 -11.88 8.48
N LYS A 495 10.98 -11.73 9.79
CA LYS A 495 11.60 -12.54 10.84
C LYS A 495 11.25 -14.02 10.68
N VAL A 496 9.98 -14.35 10.41
CA VAL A 496 9.55 -15.73 10.13
C VAL A 496 10.34 -16.34 8.97
N LEU A 497 10.51 -15.62 7.86
CA LEU A 497 11.26 -16.15 6.71
C LEU A 497 12.74 -16.31 6.98
N VAL A 498 13.37 -15.35 7.67
CA VAL A 498 14.80 -15.41 8.02
C VAL A 498 15.09 -16.58 8.98
N GLU A 499 14.19 -16.86 9.92
CA GLU A 499 14.33 -17.94 10.90
C GLU A 499 13.84 -19.31 10.40
N SER A 500 13.13 -19.34 9.27
CA SER A 500 12.44 -20.53 8.74
C SER A 500 13.37 -21.73 8.52
N ALA A 501 14.62 -21.50 8.10
CA ALA A 501 15.63 -22.53 7.87
C ALA A 501 15.98 -23.32 9.14
N LYS A 502 15.85 -22.72 10.33
CA LYS A 502 16.13 -23.41 11.60
C LYS A 502 15.10 -24.50 11.92
N TYR A 503 13.92 -24.43 11.31
CA TYR A 503 12.80 -25.34 11.56
C TYR A 503 12.55 -26.29 10.38
N ALA A 504 13.40 -26.28 9.35
CA ALA A 504 13.25 -27.09 8.13
C ALA A 504 11.86 -26.96 7.47
N ALA A 505 11.31 -25.74 7.48
CA ALA A 505 9.96 -25.41 7.01
C ALA A 505 9.96 -24.15 6.12
N SER A 506 11.08 -23.90 5.42
CA SER A 506 11.31 -22.67 4.66
C SER A 506 10.30 -22.47 3.51
N LEU A 507 9.98 -23.53 2.77
CA LEU A 507 9.05 -23.48 1.64
C LEU A 507 7.60 -23.30 2.08
N GLU A 508 7.16 -24.01 3.12
CA GLU A 508 5.81 -23.91 3.67
C GLU A 508 5.57 -22.51 4.26
N LEU A 509 6.54 -21.96 4.99
CA LEU A 509 6.44 -20.60 5.53
C LEU A 509 6.47 -19.54 4.44
N LEU A 510 7.29 -19.73 3.41
CA LEU A 510 7.30 -18.86 2.24
C LEU A 510 5.92 -18.80 1.57
N ILE A 511 5.24 -19.95 1.44
CA ILE A 511 3.86 -19.99 0.94
C ILE A 511 2.92 -19.23 1.87
N ILE A 512 2.96 -19.51 3.18
CA ILE A 512 2.08 -18.84 4.16
C ILE A 512 2.26 -17.33 4.12
N VAL A 513 3.50 -16.84 4.18
CA VAL A 513 3.81 -15.40 4.11
C VAL A 513 3.34 -14.78 2.80
N SER A 514 3.46 -15.51 1.68
CA SER A 514 2.96 -15.06 0.38
C SER A 514 1.44 -14.94 0.36
N MET A 515 0.74 -15.88 0.99
CA MET A 515 -0.73 -15.88 1.14
C MET A 515 -1.23 -14.78 2.09
N LEU A 516 -0.50 -14.48 3.17
CA LEU A 516 -0.82 -13.37 4.06
C LEU A 516 -0.63 -12.01 3.35
N SER A 517 0.30 -11.94 2.39
CA SER A 517 0.65 -10.70 1.68
C SER A 517 -0.21 -10.40 0.43
N CYS A 518 -1.04 -11.34 -0.04
CA CYS A 518 -1.77 -11.22 -1.30
C CYS A 518 -3.21 -10.68 -1.16
N GLY A 519 -3.66 -10.40 0.07
CA GLY A 519 -5.01 -9.95 0.39
C GLY A 519 -5.99 -11.10 0.64
N ASN A 520 -7.30 -10.81 0.66
CA ASN A 520 -8.30 -11.84 0.94
C ASN A 520 -8.39 -12.87 -0.20
N VAL A 521 -8.22 -14.14 0.13
CA VAL A 521 -8.25 -15.27 -0.81
C VAL A 521 -9.64 -15.89 -0.92
N PHE A 522 -10.43 -15.86 0.15
CA PHE A 522 -11.75 -16.49 0.17
C PHE A 522 -12.83 -15.50 -0.26
N LEU A 523 -13.63 -15.89 -1.25
CA LEU A 523 -14.85 -15.19 -1.63
C LEU A 523 -16.01 -15.77 -0.83
N ARG A 524 -16.81 -14.91 -0.20
CA ARG A 524 -18.00 -15.33 0.53
C ARG A 524 -19.21 -14.48 0.15
N PRO A 525 -19.77 -14.66 -1.07
CA PRO A 525 -20.98 -13.95 -1.48
C PRO A 525 -22.11 -14.24 -0.50
N ARG A 526 -22.88 -13.21 -0.10
CA ARG A 526 -23.96 -13.38 0.89
C ARG A 526 -25.01 -14.40 0.46
N GLU A 527 -25.32 -14.46 -0.83
CA GLU A 527 -26.31 -15.38 -1.41
C GLU A 527 -25.85 -16.84 -1.40
N ALA A 528 -24.53 -17.07 -1.54
CA ALA A 528 -23.92 -18.40 -1.58
C ALA A 528 -23.04 -18.67 -0.34
N ALA A 529 -23.34 -18.02 0.80
CA ALA A 529 -22.48 -18.04 1.97
C ALA A 529 -22.24 -19.46 2.52
N LYS A 530 -23.28 -20.30 2.54
CA LYS A 530 -23.18 -21.70 3.00
C LYS A 530 -22.32 -22.56 2.07
N GLU A 531 -22.45 -22.37 0.76
CA GLU A 531 -21.66 -23.07 -0.25
C GLU A 531 -20.19 -22.66 -0.18
N ALA A 532 -19.92 -21.36 -0.01
CA ALA A 532 -18.58 -20.83 0.20
C ALA A 532 -17.93 -21.38 1.48
N ASP A 533 -18.68 -21.48 2.58
CA ASP A 533 -18.19 -22.06 3.83
C ASP A 533 -17.89 -23.56 3.68
N LEU A 534 -18.73 -24.30 2.94
CA LEU A 534 -18.50 -25.72 2.62
C LEU A 534 -17.27 -25.90 1.73
N ALA A 535 -17.10 -25.09 0.70
CA ALA A 535 -15.91 -25.09 -0.16
C ALA A 535 -14.65 -24.79 0.66
N LYS A 536 -14.71 -23.79 1.55
CA LYS A 536 -13.62 -23.47 2.45
C LYS A 536 -13.26 -24.62 3.39
N SER A 537 -14.23 -25.37 3.90
CA SER A 537 -13.96 -26.50 4.80
C SER A 537 -13.12 -27.62 4.16
N GLN A 538 -13.10 -27.73 2.84
CA GLN A 538 -12.27 -28.72 2.12
C GLN A 538 -10.76 -28.45 2.27
N PHE A 539 -10.39 -27.20 2.54
CA PHE A 539 -8.99 -26.78 2.76
C PHE A 539 -8.62 -26.70 4.25
N SER A 540 -9.60 -26.85 5.13
CA SER A 540 -9.47 -26.62 6.57
C SER A 540 -8.39 -27.50 7.19
N ALA A 541 -7.40 -26.87 7.82
CA ALA A 541 -6.46 -27.54 8.71
C ALA A 541 -6.98 -27.45 10.16
N PRO A 542 -7.06 -28.57 10.91
CA PRO A 542 -7.48 -28.56 12.31
C PRO A 542 -6.65 -27.63 13.19
N GLU A 543 -5.36 -27.46 12.88
CA GLU A 543 -4.42 -26.66 13.66
C GLU A 543 -4.55 -25.14 13.40
N GLY A 544 -5.31 -24.74 12.37
CA GLY A 544 -5.74 -23.36 12.16
C GLY A 544 -5.49 -22.76 10.78
N ASP A 545 -5.79 -21.48 10.67
CA ASP A 545 -5.96 -20.76 9.41
C ASP A 545 -4.68 -20.62 8.57
N HIS A 546 -3.49 -20.54 9.20
CA HIS A 546 -2.23 -20.45 8.46
C HIS A 546 -1.98 -21.69 7.61
N LEU A 547 -2.25 -22.88 8.16
CA LEU A 547 -2.13 -24.14 7.42
C LEU A 547 -3.28 -24.32 6.42
N THR A 548 -4.47 -23.78 6.71
CA THR A 548 -5.55 -23.71 5.72
C THR A 548 -5.11 -22.89 4.48
N LEU A 549 -4.42 -21.77 4.66
CA LEU A 549 -3.87 -20.98 3.54
C LEU A 549 -2.80 -21.75 2.77
N LEU A 550 -1.93 -22.49 3.46
CA LEU A 550 -0.95 -23.40 2.83
C LEU A 550 -1.63 -24.45 1.95
N ASN A 551 -2.70 -25.09 2.45
CA ASN A 551 -3.48 -26.07 1.70
C ASN A 551 -4.09 -25.46 0.44
N VAL A 552 -4.72 -24.28 0.56
CA VAL A 552 -5.30 -23.56 -0.59
C VAL A 552 -4.25 -23.31 -1.68
N PHE A 553 -3.06 -22.82 -1.31
CA PHE A 553 -2.00 -22.53 -2.28
C PHE A 553 -1.50 -23.80 -2.97
N ASN A 554 -1.27 -24.88 -2.21
CA ASN A 554 -0.81 -26.16 -2.76
C ASN A 554 -1.83 -26.76 -3.72
N CYS A 555 -3.12 -26.75 -3.36
CA CYS A 555 -4.19 -27.20 -4.23
C CYS A 555 -4.26 -26.34 -5.51
N TYR A 556 -4.20 -25.01 -5.38
CA TYR A 556 -4.22 -24.10 -6.54
C TYR A 556 -3.04 -24.34 -7.49
N ARG A 557 -1.82 -24.55 -6.95
CA ARG A 557 -0.61 -24.79 -7.75
C ARG A 557 -0.61 -26.15 -8.45
N SER A 558 -1.36 -27.12 -7.94
CA SER A 558 -1.51 -28.44 -8.59
C SER A 558 -2.47 -28.42 -9.80
N VAL A 559 -3.27 -27.36 -9.94
CA VAL A 559 -4.24 -27.21 -11.03
C VAL A 559 -3.55 -26.62 -12.27
N SER A 560 -3.88 -27.14 -13.46
CA SER A 560 -3.36 -26.60 -14.72
C SER A 560 -3.82 -25.15 -14.96
N GLN A 561 -2.96 -24.32 -15.56
CA GLN A 561 -3.28 -22.89 -15.77
C GLN A 561 -4.57 -22.66 -16.59
N SER A 562 -4.87 -23.54 -17.54
CA SER A 562 -6.11 -23.47 -18.33
C SER A 562 -7.37 -23.70 -17.52
N SER A 563 -7.29 -24.47 -16.42
CA SER A 563 -8.41 -24.78 -15.53
C SER A 563 -8.43 -23.95 -14.24
N ALA A 564 -7.36 -23.21 -13.94
CA ALA A 564 -7.19 -22.44 -12.71
C ALA A 564 -8.34 -21.46 -12.44
N ARG A 565 -8.85 -20.78 -13.48
CA ARG A 565 -9.98 -19.84 -13.33
C ARG A 565 -11.29 -20.53 -12.97
N LYS A 566 -11.56 -21.68 -13.59
CA LYS A 566 -12.74 -22.51 -13.27
C LYS A 566 -12.63 -23.08 -11.86
N TYR A 567 -11.45 -23.61 -11.50
CA TYR A 567 -11.18 -24.12 -10.16
C TYR A 567 -11.40 -23.06 -9.08
N CYS A 568 -10.91 -21.82 -9.28
CA CYS A 568 -11.14 -20.74 -8.33
C CYS A 568 -12.63 -20.41 -8.18
N HIS A 569 -13.37 -20.38 -9.29
CA HIS A 569 -14.81 -20.13 -9.25
C HIS A 569 -15.55 -21.22 -8.47
N ASP A 570 -15.29 -22.50 -8.79
CA ASP A 570 -15.97 -23.65 -8.19
C ASP A 570 -15.66 -23.80 -6.68
N ASN A 571 -14.51 -23.27 -6.23
CA ASN A 571 -14.07 -23.33 -4.82
C ASN A 571 -14.21 -22.00 -4.06
N PHE A 572 -14.90 -21.01 -4.63
CA PHE A 572 -15.07 -19.68 -4.01
C PHE A 572 -13.73 -19.01 -3.62
N LEU A 573 -12.71 -19.16 -4.47
CA LEU A 573 -11.39 -18.56 -4.29
C LEU A 573 -11.22 -17.35 -5.22
N ASN A 574 -10.45 -16.37 -4.76
CA ASN A 574 -10.11 -15.20 -5.57
C ASN A 574 -8.91 -15.51 -6.49
N PRO A 575 -9.10 -15.64 -7.82
CA PRO A 575 -8.02 -16.01 -8.74
C PRO A 575 -6.91 -14.96 -8.80
N ARG A 576 -7.22 -13.69 -8.50
CA ARG A 576 -6.24 -12.60 -8.52
C ARG A 576 -5.35 -12.65 -7.29
N SER A 577 -5.94 -12.83 -6.10
CA SER A 577 -5.18 -12.98 -4.86
C SER A 577 -4.25 -14.19 -4.94
N LEU A 578 -4.73 -15.31 -5.50
CA LEU A 578 -3.90 -16.51 -5.69
C LEU A 578 -2.79 -16.31 -6.72
N SER A 579 -3.09 -15.72 -7.87
CA SER A 579 -2.06 -15.36 -8.86
C SER A 579 -1.02 -14.39 -8.27
N SER A 580 -1.47 -13.40 -7.50
CA SER A 580 -0.58 -12.50 -6.76
C SER A 580 0.25 -13.24 -5.71
N ALA A 581 -0.32 -14.21 -4.99
CA ALA A 581 0.42 -15.02 -4.03
C ALA A 581 1.54 -15.82 -4.70
N VAL A 582 1.30 -16.39 -5.88
CA VAL A 582 2.33 -17.10 -6.66
C VAL A 582 3.45 -16.15 -7.08
N ASN A 583 3.12 -14.95 -7.56
CA ASN A 583 4.12 -13.95 -7.94
C ASN A 583 4.93 -13.45 -6.71
N ILE A 584 4.25 -13.23 -5.57
CA ILE A 584 4.91 -12.90 -4.30
C ILE A 584 5.86 -14.03 -3.89
N TYR A 585 5.39 -15.28 -3.95
CA TYR A 585 6.19 -16.47 -3.66
C TYR A 585 7.45 -16.50 -4.52
N ASP A 586 7.34 -16.32 -5.83
CA ASP A 586 8.50 -16.39 -6.74
C ASP A 586 9.52 -15.28 -6.47
N GLN A 587 9.06 -14.08 -6.10
CA GLN A 587 9.95 -12.96 -5.75
C GLN A 587 10.64 -13.17 -4.41
N LEU A 588 9.89 -13.56 -3.38
CA LEU A 588 10.44 -13.85 -2.06
C LEU A 588 11.38 -15.07 -2.12
N HIS A 589 11.06 -16.09 -2.92
CA HIS A 589 11.94 -17.22 -3.20
C HIS A 589 13.29 -16.77 -3.76
N LYS A 590 13.30 -15.83 -4.73
CA LYS A 590 14.55 -15.29 -5.29
C LYS A 590 15.39 -14.58 -4.22
N ILE A 591 14.75 -13.83 -3.32
CA ILE A 591 15.45 -13.16 -2.20
C ILE A 591 16.02 -14.22 -1.24
N MET A 592 15.22 -15.20 -0.83
CA MET A 592 15.67 -16.29 0.05
C MET A 592 16.82 -17.09 -0.57
N ALA A 593 16.74 -17.41 -1.87
CA ALA A 593 17.80 -18.11 -2.59
C ALA A 593 19.10 -17.28 -2.64
N LYS A 594 19.00 -15.97 -2.91
CA LYS A 594 20.15 -15.04 -2.93
C LYS A 594 20.88 -15.01 -1.58
N HIS A 595 20.15 -15.14 -0.47
CA HIS A 595 20.70 -15.09 0.88
C HIS A 595 20.89 -16.48 1.52
N SER A 596 20.81 -17.56 0.74
CA SER A 596 20.99 -18.95 1.20
C SER A 596 20.07 -19.36 2.37
N LEU A 597 18.83 -18.85 2.37
CA LEU A 597 17.81 -19.12 3.38
C LEU A 597 16.90 -20.32 3.02
N LEU A 598 17.21 -21.04 1.94
CA LEU A 598 16.47 -22.22 1.50
C LEU A 598 17.17 -23.51 1.96
N ASP A 599 16.39 -24.50 2.38
CA ASP A 599 16.93 -25.76 2.89
C ASP A 599 17.58 -26.60 1.75
N PRO A 600 18.84 -27.06 1.87
CA PRO A 600 19.53 -27.86 0.85
C PRO A 600 18.82 -29.19 0.51
N ALA A 601 18.05 -29.73 1.46
CA ALA A 601 17.33 -31.00 1.29
C ALA A 601 15.99 -30.86 0.55
N SER A 602 15.51 -29.62 0.34
CA SER A 602 14.21 -29.35 -0.29
C SER A 602 14.30 -29.12 -1.80
N SER A 603 15.51 -28.82 -2.32
CA SER A 603 15.75 -28.65 -3.76
C SER A 603 15.70 -29.95 -4.58
N THR A 604 15.61 -31.12 -3.96
CA THR A 604 15.63 -32.43 -4.65
C THR A 604 14.32 -33.21 -4.59
N SER A 605 13.28 -32.74 -3.91
CA SER A 605 11.97 -33.42 -3.85
C SER A 605 10.92 -32.86 -4.80
N SER A 606 11.35 -32.39 -5.98
CA SER A 606 10.47 -31.95 -7.07
C SER A 606 10.71 -32.73 -8.37
N ALA A 607 11.17 -33.99 -8.32
CA ALA A 607 11.21 -34.88 -9.48
C ALA A 607 11.62 -36.33 -9.11
N SER A 608 10.85 -37.06 -8.32
CA SER A 608 10.84 -38.54 -8.39
C SER A 608 9.67 -39.13 -7.61
N ASN A 609 8.60 -39.43 -8.34
CA ASN A 609 7.71 -40.51 -7.95
C ASN A 609 8.49 -41.82 -8.06
N SER A 610 8.98 -42.36 -6.95
CA SER A 610 9.22 -43.80 -6.85
C SER A 610 8.52 -44.34 -5.62
N ALA A 611 7.49 -45.15 -5.88
CA ALA A 611 6.76 -45.92 -4.90
C ALA A 611 7.71 -46.81 -4.07
N SER A 612 7.70 -46.64 -2.74
CA SER A 612 7.91 -47.73 -1.80
C SER A 612 7.27 -47.42 -0.44
N THR A 613 6.19 -48.16 -0.17
CA THR A 613 5.80 -48.80 1.10
C THR A 613 5.57 -47.93 2.36
N THR A 614 4.31 -47.51 2.51
CA THR A 614 3.39 -47.86 3.63
C THR A 614 3.93 -47.91 5.07
N SER A 615 3.89 -46.76 5.78
CA SER A 615 3.37 -46.55 7.17
C SER A 615 3.93 -45.29 7.87
N ASN A 616 5.00 -44.67 7.33
CA ASN A 616 5.71 -43.53 7.95
C ASN A 616 5.35 -42.13 7.39
N THR A 617 4.31 -41.99 6.57
CA THR A 617 3.97 -40.72 5.89
C THR A 617 3.16 -39.76 6.75
N VAL A 618 2.34 -40.26 7.68
CA VAL A 618 1.48 -39.43 8.55
C VAL A 618 2.32 -38.73 9.62
N THR A 619 3.19 -39.47 10.32
CA THR A 619 4.08 -38.94 11.37
C THR A 619 5.06 -37.88 10.86
N LYS A 620 5.55 -38.02 9.62
CA LYS A 620 6.45 -37.03 9.00
C LYS A 620 5.73 -35.74 8.59
N ARG A 621 4.45 -35.84 8.20
CA ARG A 621 3.61 -34.67 7.84
C ARG A 621 3.20 -33.88 9.08
N ASP A 622 2.84 -34.58 10.15
CA ASP A 622 2.46 -33.97 11.44
C ASP A 622 3.66 -33.26 12.09
N ALA A 623 4.86 -33.86 12.02
CA ALA A 623 6.09 -33.23 12.47
C ALA A 623 6.42 -31.95 11.67
N ASN A 624 6.13 -31.93 10.37
CA ASN A 624 6.34 -30.76 9.52
C ASN A 624 5.38 -29.61 9.91
N PHE A 625 4.10 -29.89 10.18
CA PHE A 625 3.13 -28.86 10.60
C PHE A 625 3.39 -28.32 12.00
N GLU A 626 3.92 -29.13 12.92
CA GLU A 626 4.40 -28.62 14.21
C GLU A 626 5.57 -27.64 14.01
N ASN A 627 6.52 -27.96 13.14
CA ASN A 627 7.65 -27.08 12.84
C ASN A 627 7.22 -25.76 12.20
N VAL A 628 6.28 -25.79 11.25
CA VAL A 628 5.68 -24.57 10.66
C VAL A 628 5.08 -23.70 11.76
N ARG A 629 4.27 -24.26 12.66
CA ARG A 629 3.62 -23.49 13.74
C ARG A 629 4.64 -22.94 14.75
N LYS A 630 5.66 -23.72 15.12
CA LYS A 630 6.79 -23.23 15.93
C LYS A 630 7.50 -22.06 15.25
N ALA A 631 7.79 -22.18 13.96
CA ALA A 631 8.49 -21.15 13.23
C ALA A 631 7.65 -19.86 13.09
N LEU A 632 6.32 -19.96 12.95
CA LEU A 632 5.44 -18.78 13.01
C LEU A 632 5.56 -18.00 14.33
N VAL A 633 5.77 -18.69 15.46
CA VAL A 633 5.97 -18.02 16.76
C VAL A 633 7.19 -17.09 16.74
N THR A 634 8.23 -17.35 15.94
CA THR A 634 9.43 -16.50 15.89
C THR A 634 9.16 -15.06 15.47
N GLY A 635 8.15 -14.81 14.65
CA GLY A 635 7.72 -13.45 14.27
C GLY A 635 6.43 -13.00 14.97
N PHE A 636 5.52 -13.94 15.27
CA PHE A 636 4.20 -13.64 15.82
C PHE A 636 4.09 -13.79 17.34
N PHE A 637 5.19 -13.97 18.07
CA PHE A 637 5.15 -14.12 19.54
C PHE A 637 4.52 -12.91 20.28
N GLN A 638 4.53 -11.72 19.67
CA GLN A 638 3.85 -10.56 20.26
C GLN A 638 2.33 -10.61 20.07
N GLN A 639 1.84 -11.38 19.10
CA GLN A 639 0.44 -11.53 18.71
C GLN A 639 -0.13 -12.87 19.19
N VAL A 640 -0.17 -13.03 20.51
CA VAL A 640 -0.64 -14.26 21.17
C VAL A 640 -1.85 -13.95 22.04
N ALA A 641 -2.82 -14.87 22.03
CA ALA A 641 -3.97 -14.84 22.93
C ALA A 641 -4.09 -16.14 23.75
N TYR A 642 -4.48 -15.98 25.00
CA TYR A 642 -4.71 -17.05 25.98
C TYR A 642 -6.21 -17.24 26.23
N ARG A 643 -6.68 -18.47 26.21
CA ARG A 643 -8.08 -18.82 26.52
C ARG A 643 -8.29 -18.81 28.04
N SER A 644 -9.06 -17.86 28.53
CA SER A 644 -9.49 -17.80 29.93
C SER A 644 -10.38 -18.98 30.28
N VAL A 645 -10.44 -19.31 31.58
CA VAL A 645 -11.38 -20.31 32.14
C VAL A 645 -12.84 -19.96 31.80
N ARG A 646 -13.14 -18.66 31.63
CA ARG A 646 -14.46 -18.17 31.21
C ARG A 646 -14.75 -18.34 29.71
N GLY A 647 -13.84 -18.92 28.94
CA GLY A 647 -14.01 -19.26 27.52
C GLY A 647 -13.71 -18.16 26.51
N HIS A 648 -13.50 -16.91 26.94
CA HIS A 648 -13.03 -15.82 26.07
C HIS A 648 -11.49 -15.84 25.96
N TYR A 649 -10.94 -15.19 24.94
CA TYR A 649 -9.49 -15.06 24.77
C TYR A 649 -9.01 -13.71 25.31
N LEU A 650 -7.81 -13.70 25.88
CA LEU A 650 -7.12 -12.53 26.42
C LEU A 650 -5.77 -12.35 25.72
N LEU A 651 -5.47 -11.16 25.23
CA LEU A 651 -4.13 -10.84 24.71
C LEU A 651 -3.09 -10.88 25.84
N VAL A 652 -1.91 -11.43 25.59
CA VAL A 652 -0.97 -11.81 26.67
C VAL A 652 -0.40 -10.62 27.45
N LYS A 653 -0.07 -9.50 26.79
CA LYS A 653 0.52 -8.32 27.45
C LYS A 653 -0.50 -7.19 27.67
N ASP A 654 -1.47 -7.04 26.76
CA ASP A 654 -2.46 -5.94 26.83
C ASP A 654 -3.73 -6.33 27.59
N TYR A 655 -3.91 -7.62 27.91
CA TYR A 655 -5.04 -8.17 28.65
C TYR A 655 -6.42 -7.84 28.07
N GLN A 656 -6.48 -7.46 26.79
CA GLN A 656 -7.72 -7.17 26.10
C GLN A 656 -8.49 -8.45 25.80
N SER A 657 -9.79 -8.42 26.10
CA SER A 657 -10.69 -9.52 25.72
C SER A 657 -10.96 -9.48 24.22
N VAL A 658 -10.77 -10.64 23.59
CA VAL A 658 -10.96 -10.86 22.15
C VAL A 658 -11.72 -12.17 21.91
N ALA A 659 -12.36 -12.27 20.75
CA ALA A 659 -12.95 -13.51 20.25
C ALA A 659 -12.23 -13.97 18.98
N LEU A 660 -12.29 -15.27 18.68
CA LEU A 660 -11.87 -15.75 17.37
C LEU A 660 -12.79 -15.17 16.30
N HIS A 661 -12.24 -14.67 15.21
CA HIS A 661 -13.05 -14.15 14.12
C HIS A 661 -13.92 -15.29 13.53
N PRO A 662 -15.21 -15.05 13.19
CA PRO A 662 -16.10 -16.11 12.68
C PRO A 662 -15.64 -16.79 11.39
N SER A 663 -14.67 -16.20 10.68
CA SER A 663 -14.08 -16.81 9.49
C SER A 663 -13.02 -17.87 9.80
N SER A 664 -12.61 -18.07 11.05
CA SER A 664 -11.56 -19.03 11.40
C SER A 664 -12.04 -20.46 11.14
N THR A 665 -11.15 -21.32 10.65
CA THR A 665 -11.43 -22.74 10.42
C THR A 665 -11.14 -23.62 11.65
N LEU A 666 -10.73 -23.01 12.76
CA LEU A 666 -10.40 -23.72 13.99
C LEU A 666 -11.64 -24.37 14.59
N GLN A 667 -11.65 -25.71 14.66
CA GLN A 667 -12.81 -26.48 15.12
C GLN A 667 -12.81 -26.69 16.64
N HIS A 668 -11.64 -26.63 17.28
CA HIS A 668 -11.47 -26.67 18.72
C HIS A 668 -11.15 -25.28 19.27
N SER A 669 -11.09 -25.17 20.61
CA SER A 669 -10.76 -23.93 21.31
C SER A 669 -9.47 -24.12 22.11
N PRO A 670 -8.29 -24.05 21.45
CA PRO A 670 -7.01 -24.27 22.09
C PRO A 670 -6.70 -23.22 23.15
N GLN A 671 -5.87 -23.59 24.12
CA GLN A 671 -5.54 -22.71 25.23
C GLN A 671 -4.69 -21.51 24.79
N TRP A 672 -3.80 -21.70 23.82
CA TRP A 672 -2.92 -20.67 23.29
C TRP A 672 -3.07 -20.59 21.79
N VAL A 673 -3.15 -19.37 21.27
CA VAL A 673 -3.21 -19.13 19.82
C VAL A 673 -2.31 -17.98 19.43
N ILE A 674 -1.73 -18.07 18.23
CA ILE A 674 -1.18 -16.92 17.50
C ILE A 674 -2.23 -16.39 16.54
N TYR A 675 -2.18 -15.09 16.25
CA TYR A 675 -3.03 -14.45 15.25
C TYR A 675 -2.24 -13.52 14.34
N HIS A 676 -2.70 -13.34 13.11
CA HIS A 676 -2.10 -12.40 12.16
C HIS A 676 -2.64 -10.99 12.33
N GLU A 677 -3.97 -10.83 12.52
CA GLU A 677 -4.64 -9.53 12.45
C GLU A 677 -5.59 -9.31 13.62
N PHE A 678 -5.58 -8.10 14.18
CA PHE A 678 -6.56 -7.64 15.16
C PHE A 678 -7.64 -6.81 14.45
N ILE A 679 -8.90 -7.11 14.74
CA ILE A 679 -10.05 -6.43 14.13
C ILE A 679 -10.88 -5.78 15.24
N HIS A 680 -10.95 -4.44 15.19
CA HIS A 680 -11.79 -3.65 16.09
C HIS A 680 -13.13 -3.33 15.41
N THR A 681 -14.23 -3.86 15.95
CA THR A 681 -15.60 -3.53 15.52
C THR A 681 -16.47 -3.27 16.77
N SER A 682 -17.74 -3.67 16.78
CA SER A 682 -18.55 -3.71 18.01
C SER A 682 -17.98 -4.69 19.05
N LYS A 683 -17.22 -5.69 18.59
CA LYS A 683 -16.41 -6.59 19.40
C LYS A 683 -15.00 -6.66 18.83
N ASN A 684 -14.03 -7.01 19.69
CA ASN A 684 -12.66 -7.26 19.28
C ASN A 684 -12.53 -8.70 18.79
N TYR A 685 -12.01 -8.87 17.58
CA TYR A 685 -11.72 -10.18 17.00
C TYR A 685 -10.24 -10.32 16.66
N ILE A 686 -9.74 -11.55 16.74
CA ILE A 686 -8.45 -11.94 16.16
C ILE A 686 -8.70 -12.82 14.93
N ARG A 687 -8.06 -12.50 13.81
CA ARG A 687 -8.25 -13.16 12.51
C ARG A 687 -6.98 -13.86 12.04
N THR A 688 -7.17 -14.96 11.31
CA THR A 688 -6.13 -15.88 10.85
C THR A 688 -5.36 -16.43 12.04
N VAL A 689 -5.96 -17.43 12.67
CA VAL A 689 -5.55 -17.94 13.99
C VAL A 689 -4.99 -19.35 13.85
N SER A 690 -3.92 -19.65 14.58
CA SER A 690 -3.37 -21.01 14.68
C SER A 690 -3.09 -21.41 16.12
N ASP A 691 -3.34 -22.68 16.41
CA ASP A 691 -3.07 -23.34 17.69
C ASP A 691 -1.55 -23.46 17.92
N ILE A 692 -1.09 -23.13 19.12
CA ILE A 692 0.31 -23.26 19.53
C ILE A 692 0.43 -23.89 20.93
N LYS A 693 1.57 -24.51 21.21
CA LYS A 693 1.89 -24.95 22.58
C LYS A 693 2.52 -23.79 23.36
N GLY A 694 2.09 -23.61 24.61
CA GLY A 694 2.61 -22.54 25.48
C GLY A 694 4.13 -22.64 25.74
N GLU A 695 4.68 -23.86 25.72
CA GLU A 695 6.13 -24.12 25.84
C GLU A 695 6.95 -23.40 24.76
N TRP A 696 6.42 -23.30 23.54
CA TRP A 696 7.14 -22.66 22.43
C TRP A 696 7.34 -21.16 22.68
N LEU A 697 6.43 -20.53 23.41
CA LEU A 697 6.54 -19.11 23.75
C LEU A 697 7.77 -18.84 24.61
N ILE A 698 7.97 -19.66 25.66
CA ILE A 698 9.10 -19.52 26.58
C ILE A 698 10.41 -20.09 26.02
N ASP A 699 10.35 -20.93 24.99
CA ASP A 699 11.53 -21.44 24.28
C ASP A 699 12.05 -20.45 23.23
N ILE A 700 11.14 -19.87 22.44
CA ILE A 700 11.48 -19.06 21.28
C ILE A 700 11.68 -17.59 21.66
N ALA A 701 10.87 -17.08 22.58
CA ALA A 701 10.90 -15.67 22.98
C ALA A 701 10.91 -15.48 24.53
N PRO A 702 11.86 -16.11 25.26
CA PRO A 702 11.93 -15.98 26.72
C PRO A 702 12.09 -14.53 27.19
N HIS A 703 12.77 -13.69 26.40
CA HIS A 703 12.97 -12.26 26.66
C HIS A 703 11.65 -11.47 26.66
N TYR A 704 10.67 -11.88 25.86
CA TYR A 704 9.36 -11.22 25.80
C TYR A 704 8.39 -11.73 26.87
N PHE A 705 8.40 -13.04 27.14
CA PHE A 705 7.50 -13.71 28.08
C PHE A 705 8.03 -13.77 29.52
N SER A 706 8.88 -12.83 29.94
CA SER A 706 9.25 -12.67 31.34
C SER A 706 8.01 -12.41 32.21
N THR A 707 7.93 -13.14 33.33
CA THR A 707 6.80 -13.07 34.27
C THR A 707 6.97 -11.99 35.34
N GLU A 708 8.15 -11.38 35.44
CA GLU A 708 8.49 -10.39 36.47
C GLU A 708 7.60 -9.14 36.34
N ASP A 709 7.44 -8.63 35.13
CA ASP A 709 6.68 -7.40 34.83
C ASP A 709 5.19 -7.64 34.50
N MET A 710 4.72 -8.89 34.58
CA MET A 710 3.32 -9.22 34.27
C MET A 710 2.43 -9.02 35.50
N PRO A 711 1.27 -8.34 35.38
CA PRO A 711 0.28 -8.29 36.45
C PRO A 711 -0.22 -9.69 36.80
N ASN A 712 -0.60 -9.86 38.08
CA ASN A 712 -1.16 -11.12 38.57
C ASN A 712 -2.49 -11.41 37.87
N GLY A 713 -2.63 -12.61 37.31
CA GLY A 713 -3.81 -13.03 36.57
C GLY A 713 -3.67 -14.44 36.00
N GLU A 714 -4.69 -14.89 35.26
CA GLU A 714 -4.74 -16.23 34.66
C GLU A 714 -3.56 -16.47 33.71
N VAL A 715 -3.22 -15.48 32.87
CA VAL A 715 -2.13 -15.56 31.89
C VAL A 715 -0.77 -15.73 32.58
N LYS A 716 -0.48 -14.93 33.62
CA LYS A 716 0.76 -15.04 34.40
C LYS A 716 0.86 -16.40 35.08
N SER A 717 -0.23 -16.85 35.68
CA SER A 717 -0.28 -18.16 36.35
C SER A 717 -0.01 -19.31 35.37
N ALA A 718 -0.57 -19.24 34.17
CA ALA A 718 -0.32 -20.21 33.11
C ALA A 718 1.16 -20.20 32.66
N LEU A 719 1.78 -19.03 32.46
CA LEU A 719 3.20 -18.93 32.12
C LEU A 719 4.11 -19.44 33.24
N VAL A 720 3.82 -19.10 34.50
CA VAL A 720 4.59 -19.60 35.66
C VAL A 720 4.54 -21.13 35.74
N ASN A 721 3.38 -21.74 35.45
CA ASN A 721 3.26 -23.19 35.41
C ASN A 721 4.11 -23.81 34.30
N LEU A 722 4.17 -23.19 33.12
CA LEU A 722 5.05 -23.62 32.02
C LEU A 722 6.53 -23.54 32.41
N TYR A 723 6.97 -22.44 33.04
CA TYR A 723 8.34 -22.29 33.54
C TYR A 723 8.69 -23.31 34.64
N ARG A 724 7.73 -23.66 35.52
CA ARG A 724 7.93 -24.70 36.55
C ARG A 724 8.05 -26.09 35.94
N GLY A 725 7.22 -26.42 34.95
CA GLY A 725 7.27 -27.70 34.25
C GLY A 725 8.61 -27.96 33.55
N ARG A 726 9.38 -26.92 33.24
CA ARG A 726 10.71 -27.01 32.61
C ARG A 726 11.87 -27.26 33.60
N ARG A 727 11.66 -27.01 34.90
CA ARG A 727 12.68 -27.19 35.95
C ARG A 727 12.68 -28.60 36.56
N ILE A 728 11.75 -29.45 36.12
CA ILE A 728 11.66 -30.88 36.40
C ILE A 728 12.18 -31.60 35.16
#